data_AF-A0A7Y4S0F4-F1
#
_entry.id   AF-A0A7Y4S0F4-F1
#
_cell.length_a   1.000
_cell.length_b   1.000
_cell.length_c   1.000
_cell.angle_alpha   90.00
_cell.angle_beta   90.00
_cell.angle_gamma   90.00
#
_symmetry.space_group_name_H-M   'P 1'
#
loop_
_entity.id
_entity.type
_entity.pdbx_description
1 polymer ?
#
loop_
_entity_poly.entity_id
_entity_poly.type
_entity_poly.pdbx_seq_one_letter_code
_entity_poly.pdbx_strand_id
1 'polypeptide(L)'
;MFRNVVLISVVLALLVILAGSFVRLSGSELACPDWPACFGQITLNDESDFSARAKLLFPDYSVDFEKVSKVIGHRYLTAFLSLLVILLNLFSWRKQHYRLAAFAATTSLILLLAGQVILSVSLVKLHAMPLISGAHLMVSILIFWLLFWLYLRSQASLSAMTSSSGPLGLSRFVSLILLLQIILGIWVSVNQAGLACQDFPTCNGEWWPKADYKNGVNIFYGLFTGDTGIISLEAQVAVNWLHRVGSLISFALFLCLIIKSVASSSSKPIRRSGLFLSVLVLIQLATTIVGIKTGMSIGLALAHEVSSVLLMLPLISISFYSRYSLVDLEQPVIEYKPKPEITEAKIETLSVEDLYVEPPQESLLSRLKLQLKRTRTGLGGILASLPFGEKDINDDLLEEIEASLIMADVGIDTTSSIINRLTQQLERLQLRDGLALSATLKQELLSILKPCNKPLLIPEQNKPFVILVVGVNGAGKTTTIGKLAKRLQAQGRSVMLAAGDTFRAAAVEQLQVWGERNNIHVVAQHTGADSASVIYDGLQSAQAKGVDVLIADTAGRLHTKSNLMDELKKVKRIMGKLDESAPHEVLLVLDAGTGQNALSQAKLFNETVKLTGLVLTKLDGTAKGGVIFALAKQTGIPIRYIGIGEGIDDLQDFDAENFVDALFVKD
;
A
#
# COMPACT_ATOMS: atom_id res chain seq x y z
N MET A 1 0.69 21.54 11.19
CA MET A 1 0.15 21.81 12.55
C MET A 1 -1.10 21.00 12.89
N PHE A 2 -2.28 21.26 12.30
CA PHE A 2 -3.55 20.57 12.69
C PHE A 2 -3.47 19.03 12.72
N ARG A 3 -3.00 18.38 11.65
CA ARG A 3 -2.84 16.92 11.61
C ARG A 3 -1.94 16.38 12.73
N ASN A 4 -0.87 17.10 13.07
CA ASN A 4 0.04 16.71 14.15
C ASN A 4 -0.68 16.81 15.51
N VAL A 5 -1.47 17.86 15.73
CA VAL A 5 -2.29 17.98 16.94
C VAL A 5 -3.30 16.83 17.02
N VAL A 6 -3.97 16.48 15.91
CA VAL A 6 -4.86 15.31 15.87
C VAL A 6 -4.11 14.03 16.21
N LEU A 7 -2.90 13.81 15.66
CA LEU A 7 -2.09 12.63 15.98
C LEU A 7 -1.70 12.58 17.46
N ILE A 8 -1.30 13.71 18.05
CA ILE A 8 -1.01 13.81 19.50
C ILE A 8 -2.27 13.46 20.30
N SER A 9 -3.44 13.99 19.91
CA SER A 9 -4.72 13.66 20.55
C SER A 9 -5.09 12.18 20.42
N VAL A 10 -4.80 11.52 19.29
CA VAL A 10 -5.01 10.06 19.12
C VAL A 10 -4.16 9.27 20.11
N VAL A 11 -2.86 9.59 20.21
CA VAL A 11 -1.94 8.92 21.14
C VAL A 11 -2.38 9.16 22.58
N LEU A 12 -2.71 10.40 22.92
CA LEU A 12 -3.18 10.78 24.25
C LEU A 12 -4.50 10.09 24.61
N ALA A 13 -5.45 9.96 23.68
CA ALA A 13 -6.69 9.24 23.91
C ALA A 13 -6.46 7.76 24.20
N LEU A 14 -5.48 7.13 23.54
CA LEU A 14 -5.07 5.76 23.88
C LEU A 14 -4.47 5.67 25.30
N LEU A 15 -3.65 6.65 25.70
CA LEU A 15 -3.11 6.73 27.06
C LEU A 15 -4.20 6.94 28.12
N VAL A 16 -5.22 7.76 27.80
CA VAL A 16 -6.40 7.94 28.68
C VAL A 16 -7.15 6.63 28.86
N ILE A 17 -7.40 5.88 27.78
CA ILE A 17 -8.04 4.55 27.87
C ILE A 17 -7.20 3.61 28.73
N LEU A 18 -5.90 3.51 28.47
CA LEU A 18 -4.95 2.70 29.26
C LEU A 18 -4.99 3.04 30.76
N ALA A 19 -4.85 4.33 31.09
CA ALA A 19 -4.85 4.79 32.48
C ALA A 19 -6.22 4.56 33.16
N GLY A 20 -7.32 4.81 32.45
CA GLY A 20 -8.66 4.55 32.95
C GLY A 20 -8.92 3.06 33.22
N SER A 21 -8.47 2.18 32.33
CA SER A 21 -8.56 0.73 32.52
C SER A 21 -7.67 0.24 33.65
N PHE A 22 -6.50 0.84 33.84
CA PHE A 22 -5.66 0.54 35.00
C PHE A 22 -6.30 0.98 36.32
N VAL A 23 -6.92 2.16 36.36
CA VAL A 23 -7.70 2.63 37.52
C VAL A 23 -8.83 1.65 37.85
N ARG A 24 -9.56 1.16 36.84
CA ARG A 24 -10.62 0.15 37.00
C ARG A 24 -10.10 -1.18 37.52
N LEU A 25 -9.16 -1.78 36.81
CA LEU A 25 -8.68 -3.14 37.11
C LEU A 25 -7.88 -3.21 38.42
N SER A 26 -7.36 -2.08 38.91
CA SER A 26 -6.73 -1.98 40.23
C SER A 26 -7.70 -1.67 41.38
N GLY A 27 -9.00 -1.54 41.10
CA GLY A 27 -10.01 -1.19 42.10
C GLY A 27 -9.85 0.23 42.65
N SER A 28 -9.29 1.15 41.87
CA SER A 28 -9.01 2.53 42.27
C SER A 28 -10.14 3.51 41.88
N GLU A 29 -11.19 3.08 41.18
CA GLU A 29 -12.24 3.97 40.63
C GLU A 29 -12.93 4.87 41.66
N LEU A 30 -13.11 4.37 42.88
CA LEU A 30 -13.75 5.08 43.99
C LEU A 30 -12.75 5.65 45.01
N ALA A 31 -11.46 5.73 44.65
CA ALA A 31 -10.44 6.25 45.56
C ALA A 31 -10.61 7.75 45.88
N CYS A 32 -11.36 8.49 45.05
CA CYS A 32 -11.72 9.87 45.28
C CYS A 32 -13.23 9.99 45.55
N PRO A 33 -13.65 10.56 46.69
CA PRO A 33 -15.07 10.67 47.06
C PRO A 33 -15.82 11.78 46.31
N ASP A 34 -15.09 12.69 45.65
CA ASP A 34 -15.62 13.85 44.95
C ASP A 34 -15.10 13.95 43.50
N TRP A 35 -15.75 14.85 42.75
CA TRP A 35 -15.40 15.21 41.38
C TRP A 35 -15.82 16.68 41.14
N PRO A 36 -15.01 17.53 40.48
CA PRO A 36 -13.76 17.21 39.76
C PRO A 36 -12.50 17.13 40.64
N ALA A 37 -12.59 17.59 41.88
CA ALA A 37 -11.53 17.47 42.88
C ALA A 37 -11.45 16.05 43.46
N CYS A 38 -10.38 15.73 44.17
CA CYS A 38 -10.18 14.51 44.95
C CYS A 38 -9.79 14.93 46.37
N PHE A 39 -10.62 14.61 47.35
CA PHE A 39 -10.53 15.12 48.72
C PHE A 39 -10.47 16.67 48.75
N GLY A 40 -11.24 17.34 47.89
CA GLY A 40 -11.27 18.80 47.78
C GLY A 40 -10.04 19.42 47.08
N GLN A 41 -9.11 18.61 46.56
CA GLN A 41 -7.90 19.07 45.87
C GLN A 41 -7.88 18.64 44.40
N ILE A 42 -7.38 19.51 43.52
CA ILE A 42 -7.18 19.18 42.09
C ILE A 42 -5.72 18.78 41.82
N THR A 43 -4.78 19.21 42.67
CA THR A 43 -3.34 18.92 42.57
C THR A 43 -2.90 17.83 43.55
N LEU A 44 -2.04 16.92 43.10
CA LEU A 44 -1.27 16.05 43.98
C LEU A 44 -0.12 16.88 44.58
N ASN A 45 -0.25 17.26 45.85
CA ASN A 45 0.84 17.82 46.65
C ASN A 45 1.59 16.68 47.36
N ASP A 46 2.52 17.02 48.26
CA ASP A 46 3.23 16.03 49.09
C ASP A 46 2.25 15.10 49.83
N GLU A 47 2.59 13.82 49.93
CA GLU A 47 1.71 12.76 50.45
C GLU A 47 1.23 13.05 51.87
N SER A 48 2.12 13.63 52.68
CA SER A 48 1.86 14.00 54.07
C SER A 48 0.79 15.10 54.19
N ASP A 49 0.92 16.17 53.41
CA ASP A 49 0.00 17.31 53.35
C ASP A 49 -1.35 16.92 52.75
N PHE A 50 -1.33 16.12 51.66
CA PHE A 50 -2.54 15.60 51.04
C PHE A 50 -3.37 14.77 52.03
N SER A 51 -2.73 13.81 52.71
CA SER A 51 -3.40 12.90 53.63
C SER A 51 -3.95 13.60 54.87
N ALA A 52 -3.22 14.60 55.40
CA ALA A 52 -3.68 15.39 56.54
C ALA A 52 -4.96 16.18 56.21
N ARG A 53 -4.99 16.81 55.03
CA ARG A 53 -6.14 17.62 54.59
C ARG A 53 -7.33 16.75 54.18
N ALA A 54 -7.08 15.59 53.57
CA ALA A 54 -8.10 14.62 53.23
C ALA A 54 -8.84 14.10 54.48
N LYS A 55 -8.10 13.76 55.55
CA LYS A 55 -8.69 13.37 56.85
C LYS A 55 -9.55 14.46 57.48
N LEU A 56 -9.20 15.73 57.27
CA LEU A 56 -9.95 16.86 57.83
C LEU A 56 -11.28 17.10 57.08
N LEU A 57 -11.28 16.98 55.75
CA LEU A 57 -12.45 17.27 54.92
C LEU A 57 -13.39 16.06 54.74
N PHE A 58 -12.85 14.84 54.79
CA PHE A 58 -13.59 13.59 54.60
C PHE A 58 -13.20 12.57 55.68
N PRO A 59 -13.59 12.80 56.95
CA PRO A 59 -13.12 12.00 58.09
C PRO A 59 -13.56 10.52 58.02
N ASP A 60 -14.66 10.23 57.33
CA ASP A 60 -15.21 8.87 57.20
C ASP A 60 -14.56 8.05 56.07
N TYR A 61 -13.63 8.63 55.30
CA TYR A 61 -13.00 7.98 54.16
C TYR A 61 -11.54 7.62 54.45
N SER A 62 -11.15 6.39 54.11
CA SER A 62 -9.74 5.98 54.14
C SER A 62 -9.01 6.48 52.90
N VAL A 63 -7.85 7.11 53.12
CA VAL A 63 -7.01 7.64 52.04
C VAL A 63 -5.96 6.60 51.68
N ASP A 64 -6.02 6.10 50.45
CA ASP A 64 -5.00 5.27 49.83
C ASP A 64 -4.30 6.11 48.76
N PHE A 65 -3.13 6.65 49.10
CA PHE A 65 -2.41 7.59 48.23
C PHE A 65 -2.04 6.96 46.88
N GLU A 66 -1.73 5.67 46.85
CA GLU A 66 -1.40 4.97 45.61
C GLU A 66 -2.61 4.93 44.67
N LYS A 67 -3.80 4.59 45.19
CA LYS A 67 -5.03 4.58 44.39
C LYS A 67 -5.46 5.99 43.97
N VAL A 68 -5.34 6.97 44.87
CA VAL A 68 -5.62 8.38 44.58
C VAL A 68 -4.73 8.90 43.45
N SER A 69 -3.43 8.59 43.48
CA SER A 69 -2.48 9.04 42.48
C SER A 69 -2.85 8.55 41.07
N LYS A 70 -3.33 7.30 40.95
CA LYS A 70 -3.80 6.70 39.69
C LYS A 70 -5.00 7.46 39.13
N VAL A 71 -5.99 7.77 39.99
CA VAL A 71 -7.22 8.49 39.59
C VAL A 71 -6.89 9.91 39.14
N ILE A 72 -6.10 10.65 39.92
CA ILE A 72 -5.73 12.03 39.58
C ILE A 72 -4.88 12.08 38.31
N GLY A 73 -3.92 11.17 38.15
CA GLY A 73 -3.11 11.06 36.93
C GLY A 73 -3.96 10.82 35.68
N HIS A 74 -4.94 9.93 35.76
CA HIS A 74 -5.92 9.73 34.68
C HIS A 74 -6.75 11.01 34.40
N ARG A 75 -7.23 11.72 35.44
CA ARG A 75 -7.96 12.99 35.29
C ARG A 75 -7.13 14.06 34.56
N TYR A 76 -5.83 14.17 34.82
CA TYR A 76 -4.96 15.10 34.09
C TYR A 76 -4.81 14.77 32.62
N LEU A 77 -4.64 13.49 32.27
CA LEU A 77 -4.58 13.06 30.88
C LEU A 77 -5.88 13.42 30.14
N THR A 78 -7.03 13.17 30.78
CA THR A 78 -8.35 13.50 30.22
C THR A 78 -8.56 15.01 30.08
N ALA A 79 -8.13 15.81 31.05
CA ALA A 79 -8.21 17.27 30.99
C ALA A 79 -7.34 17.82 29.85
N PHE A 80 -6.11 17.28 29.69
CA PHE A 80 -5.22 17.67 28.60
C PHE A 80 -5.79 17.29 27.23
N LEU A 81 -6.37 16.09 27.10
CA LEU A 81 -7.04 15.68 25.88
C LEU A 81 -8.22 16.60 25.54
N SER A 82 -9.01 16.99 26.55
CA SER A 82 -10.14 17.90 26.37
C SER A 82 -9.69 19.26 25.83
N LEU A 83 -8.60 19.82 26.37
CA LEU A 83 -8.02 21.06 25.89
C LEU A 83 -7.56 20.96 24.42
N LEU A 84 -6.91 19.85 24.03
CA LEU A 84 -6.52 19.63 22.65
C LEU A 84 -7.73 19.51 21.71
N VAL A 85 -8.79 18.82 22.13
CA VAL A 85 -10.02 18.69 21.32
C VAL A 85 -10.70 20.06 21.13
N ILE A 86 -10.76 20.89 22.16
CA ILE A 86 -11.27 22.27 22.06
C ILE A 86 -10.43 23.07 21.04
N LEU A 87 -9.10 23.00 21.14
CA LEU A 87 -8.21 23.64 20.17
C LEU A 87 -8.43 23.12 18.74
N LEU A 88 -8.61 21.81 18.56
CA LEU A 88 -8.92 21.22 17.25
C LEU A 88 -10.24 21.74 16.69
N ASN A 89 -11.28 21.90 17.52
CA ASN A 89 -12.55 22.47 17.07
C ASN A 89 -12.40 23.93 16.61
N LEU A 90 -11.68 24.77 17.38
CA LEU A 90 -11.38 26.15 17.00
C LEU A 90 -10.61 26.25 15.68
N PHE A 91 -9.63 25.37 15.45
CA PHE A 91 -8.83 25.37 14.22
C PHE A 91 -9.50 24.65 13.04
N SER A 92 -10.55 23.86 13.26
CA SER A 92 -11.25 23.11 12.21
C SER A 92 -11.82 24.02 11.11
N TRP A 93 -12.31 25.22 11.47
CA TRP A 93 -12.87 26.20 10.53
C TRP A 93 -11.84 26.72 9.52
N ARG A 94 -10.55 26.69 9.87
CA ARG A 94 -9.46 27.12 8.98
C ARG A 94 -9.10 26.07 7.91
N LYS A 95 -9.78 24.90 7.86
CA LYS A 95 -9.49 23.82 6.89
C LYS A 95 -10.38 23.88 5.65
N GLN A 96 -9.97 24.66 4.64
CA GLN A 96 -10.78 24.90 3.43
C GLN A 96 -11.21 23.63 2.69
N HIS A 97 -10.34 22.63 2.49
CA HIS A 97 -10.64 21.44 1.67
C HIS A 97 -11.57 20.40 2.32
N TYR A 98 -11.73 20.40 3.65
CA TYR A 98 -12.55 19.40 4.36
C TYR A 98 -13.27 19.97 5.60
N ARG A 99 -13.56 21.28 5.59
CA ARG A 99 -14.08 22.06 6.72
C ARG A 99 -15.26 21.38 7.41
N LEU A 100 -16.29 21.02 6.64
CA LEU A 100 -17.52 20.42 7.17
C LEU A 100 -17.24 19.11 7.92
N ALA A 101 -16.41 18.24 7.35
CA ALA A 101 -16.05 16.97 7.98
C ALA A 101 -15.22 17.17 9.26
N ALA A 102 -14.25 18.09 9.24
CA ALA A 102 -13.45 18.39 10.43
C ALA A 102 -14.26 19.06 11.53
N PHE A 103 -15.12 20.02 11.18
CA PHE A 103 -15.97 20.71 12.15
C PHE A 103 -16.99 19.74 12.75
N ALA A 104 -17.69 18.95 11.94
CA ALA A 104 -18.64 17.96 12.42
C ALA A 104 -17.96 16.95 13.38
N ALA A 105 -16.81 16.39 13.00
CA ALA A 105 -16.09 15.43 13.84
C ALA A 105 -15.61 16.06 15.16
N THR A 106 -15.04 17.27 15.13
CA THR A 106 -14.56 17.93 16.35
C THR A 106 -15.70 18.39 17.26
N THR A 107 -16.86 18.79 16.71
CA THR A 107 -18.06 19.08 17.50
C THR A 107 -18.62 17.81 18.14
N SER A 108 -18.68 16.70 17.40
CA SER A 108 -19.04 15.39 17.97
C SER A 108 -18.08 14.98 19.10
N LEU A 109 -16.77 15.24 18.97
CA LEU A 109 -15.79 14.99 20.03
C LEU A 109 -16.08 15.83 21.28
N ILE A 110 -16.47 17.11 21.14
CA ILE A 110 -16.87 17.96 22.28
C ILE A 110 -18.10 17.39 22.98
N LEU A 111 -19.11 16.94 22.22
CA LEU A 111 -20.31 16.33 22.79
C LEU A 111 -19.99 15.04 23.54
N LEU A 112 -19.11 14.20 23.00
CA LEU A 112 -18.65 12.98 23.67
C LEU A 112 -17.88 13.31 24.96
N LEU A 113 -17.03 14.33 24.96
CA LEU A 113 -16.32 14.80 26.16
C LEU A 113 -17.28 15.34 27.24
N ALA A 114 -18.33 16.07 26.83
CA ALA A 114 -19.37 16.51 27.76
C ALA A 114 -20.11 15.29 28.38
N GLY A 115 -20.41 14.28 27.57
CA GLY A 115 -20.95 13.00 28.03
C GLY A 115 -20.03 12.27 29.01
N GLN A 116 -18.71 12.27 28.76
CA GLN A 116 -17.70 11.73 29.67
C GLN A 116 -17.68 12.43 31.03
N VAL A 117 -17.81 13.75 31.06
CA VAL A 117 -17.90 14.51 32.31
C VAL A 117 -19.13 14.11 33.10
N ILE A 118 -20.30 14.01 32.45
CA ILE A 118 -21.54 13.56 33.10
C ILE A 118 -21.37 12.14 33.66
N LEU A 119 -20.82 11.22 32.86
CA LEU A 119 -20.57 9.84 33.29
C LEU A 119 -19.54 9.77 34.43
N SER A 120 -18.50 10.61 34.43
CA SER A 120 -17.51 10.70 35.51
C SER A 120 -18.16 11.12 36.83
N VAL A 121 -19.05 12.12 36.81
CA VAL A 121 -19.82 12.53 38.00
C VAL A 121 -20.74 11.40 38.46
N SER A 122 -21.43 10.75 37.54
CA SER A 122 -22.30 9.61 37.84
C SER A 122 -21.54 8.41 38.41
N LEU A 123 -20.28 8.20 38.01
CA LEU A 123 -19.46 7.09 38.49
C LEU A 123 -19.20 7.20 39.99
N VAL A 124 -18.97 8.42 40.50
CA VAL A 124 -18.85 8.69 41.94
C VAL A 124 -20.21 8.55 42.64
N LYS A 125 -21.27 9.18 42.10
CA LYS A 125 -22.60 9.19 42.72
C LYS A 125 -23.28 7.82 42.79
N LEU A 126 -23.01 6.95 41.81
CA LEU A 126 -23.60 5.63 41.68
C LEU A 126 -22.59 4.51 42.01
N HIS A 127 -21.58 4.81 42.85
CA HIS A 127 -20.63 3.84 43.39
C HIS A 127 -20.04 2.89 42.33
N ALA A 128 -19.60 3.45 41.20
CA ALA A 128 -19.01 2.72 40.08
C ALA A 128 -19.90 1.59 39.51
N MET A 129 -21.23 1.78 39.51
CA MET A 129 -22.19 0.84 38.91
C MET A 129 -21.69 0.35 37.52
N PRO A 130 -21.72 -0.97 37.24
CA PRO A 130 -21.12 -1.54 36.02
C PRO A 130 -21.58 -0.89 34.72
N LEU A 131 -22.86 -0.54 34.60
CA LEU A 131 -23.40 0.14 33.43
C LEU A 131 -22.74 1.51 33.20
N ILE A 132 -22.53 2.29 34.27
CA ILE A 132 -21.94 3.62 34.19
C ILE A 132 -20.44 3.53 33.89
N SER A 133 -19.71 2.65 34.58
CA SER A 133 -18.29 2.40 34.30
C SER A 133 -18.10 1.91 32.84
N GLY A 134 -18.95 1.00 32.37
CA GLY A 134 -18.91 0.49 31.00
C GLY A 134 -19.23 1.56 29.96
N ALA A 135 -20.27 2.38 30.20
CA ALA A 135 -20.60 3.50 29.34
C ALA A 135 -19.47 4.54 29.29
N HIS A 136 -18.85 4.83 30.44
CA HIS A 136 -17.71 5.74 30.53
C HIS A 136 -16.55 5.27 29.64
N LEU A 137 -16.14 4.01 29.76
CA LEU A 137 -15.11 3.40 28.92
C LEU A 137 -15.48 3.41 27.43
N MET A 138 -16.74 3.07 27.09
CA MET A 138 -17.20 3.07 25.70
C MET A 138 -17.07 4.46 25.06
N VAL A 139 -17.44 5.52 25.78
CA VAL A 139 -17.30 6.89 25.27
C VAL A 139 -15.81 7.24 25.04
N SER A 140 -14.89 6.83 25.92
CA SER A 140 -13.43 7.02 25.70
C SER A 140 -12.98 6.35 24.39
N ILE A 141 -13.44 5.13 24.14
CA ILE A 141 -13.10 4.35 22.95
C ILE A 141 -13.66 5.00 21.68
N LEU A 142 -14.90 5.51 21.72
CA LEU A 142 -15.51 6.23 20.61
C LEU A 142 -14.75 7.54 20.28
N ILE A 143 -14.30 8.28 21.30
CA ILE A 143 -13.44 9.46 21.14
C ILE A 143 -12.15 9.09 20.42
N PHE A 144 -11.47 8.02 20.86
CA PHE A 144 -10.24 7.53 20.24
C PHE A 144 -10.43 7.16 18.77
N TRP A 145 -11.47 6.39 18.43
CA TRP A 145 -11.75 6.00 17.05
C TRP A 145 -12.14 7.18 16.16
N LEU A 146 -12.91 8.13 16.67
CA LEU A 146 -13.28 9.34 15.93
C LEU A 146 -12.07 10.25 15.69
N LEU A 147 -11.17 10.39 16.67
CA LEU A 147 -9.88 11.08 16.50
C LEU A 147 -9.01 10.39 15.44
N PHE A 148 -8.95 9.06 15.42
CA PHE A 148 -8.21 8.33 14.40
C PHE A 148 -8.81 8.52 13.01
N TRP A 149 -10.14 8.49 12.89
CA TRP A 149 -10.82 8.80 11.63
C TRP A 149 -10.51 10.24 11.17
N LEU A 150 -10.53 11.21 12.08
CA LEU A 150 -10.15 12.59 11.79
C LEU A 150 -8.68 12.71 11.37
N TYR A 151 -7.79 11.90 11.97
CA TYR A 151 -6.38 11.83 11.57
C TYR A 151 -6.23 11.39 10.12
N LEU A 152 -6.90 10.30 9.71
CA LEU A 152 -6.93 9.85 8.31
C LEU A 152 -7.49 10.94 7.39
N ARG A 153 -8.59 11.59 7.80
CA ARG A 153 -9.24 12.66 7.02
C ARG A 153 -8.38 13.93 6.88
N SER A 154 -7.48 14.17 7.82
CA SER A 154 -6.62 15.36 7.84
C SER A 154 -5.42 15.29 6.87
N GLN A 155 -5.25 14.18 6.16
CA GLN A 155 -4.18 13.98 5.19
C GLN A 155 -4.37 14.88 3.96
N ALA A 156 -3.33 15.65 3.61
CA ALA A 156 -3.40 16.68 2.57
C ALA A 156 -3.55 16.10 1.14
N SER A 157 -3.01 14.90 0.90
CA SER A 157 -3.00 14.26 -0.42
C SER A 157 -4.20 13.34 -0.68
N LEU A 158 -5.34 13.63 -0.07
CA LEU A 158 -6.52 12.76 -0.12
C LEU A 158 -7.48 13.17 -1.25
N SER A 159 -7.82 12.24 -2.14
CA SER A 159 -8.88 12.42 -3.14
C SER A 159 -10.03 11.45 -2.92
N ALA A 160 -11.27 11.92 -3.12
CA ALA A 160 -12.43 11.04 -3.14
C ALA A 160 -12.42 10.17 -4.39
N MET A 161 -12.79 8.89 -4.25
CA MET A 161 -12.90 7.96 -5.37
C MET A 161 -14.33 7.96 -5.94
N THR A 162 -14.45 7.85 -7.27
CA THR A 162 -15.73 7.74 -7.98
C THR A 162 -16.35 6.34 -7.89
N SER A 163 -15.54 5.30 -7.62
CA SER A 163 -15.98 3.93 -7.34
C SER A 163 -15.23 3.35 -6.14
N SER A 164 -15.88 2.50 -5.35
CA SER A 164 -15.23 1.92 -4.15
C SER A 164 -14.21 0.86 -4.55
N SER A 165 -12.97 0.97 -4.07
CA SER A 165 -11.97 -0.07 -4.22
C SER A 165 -11.85 -0.89 -2.93
N GLY A 166 -12.05 -2.21 -3.00
CA GLY A 166 -11.88 -3.10 -1.85
C GLY A 166 -13.18 -3.41 -1.08
N PRO A 167 -13.07 -4.13 0.04
CA PRO A 167 -14.22 -4.79 0.69
C PRO A 167 -15.03 -3.86 1.60
N LEU A 168 -15.48 -2.70 1.11
CA LEU A 168 -16.16 -1.67 1.93
C LEU A 168 -17.37 -2.20 2.71
N GLY A 169 -18.28 -2.92 2.04
CA GLY A 169 -19.49 -3.46 2.67
C GLY A 169 -19.16 -4.46 3.79
N LEU A 170 -18.24 -5.39 3.51
CA LEU A 170 -17.76 -6.34 4.50
C LEU A 170 -17.07 -5.63 5.67
N SER A 171 -16.16 -4.71 5.40
CA SER A 171 -15.43 -3.97 6.45
C SER A 171 -16.36 -3.25 7.43
N ARG A 172 -17.44 -2.63 6.93
CA ARG A 172 -18.47 -1.99 7.77
C ARG A 172 -19.26 -3.00 8.60
N PHE A 173 -19.63 -4.12 7.98
CA PHE A 173 -20.33 -5.19 8.70
C PHE A 173 -19.45 -5.76 9.82
N VAL A 174 -18.19 -6.08 9.54
CA VAL A 174 -17.25 -6.55 10.56
C VAL A 174 -16.99 -5.49 11.64
N SER A 175 -16.99 -4.19 11.28
CA SER A 175 -16.86 -3.10 12.27
C SER A 175 -18.03 -3.09 13.25
N LEU A 176 -19.25 -3.33 12.77
CA LEU A 176 -20.44 -3.42 13.62
C LEU A 176 -20.37 -4.64 14.55
N ILE A 177 -19.97 -5.80 14.03
CA ILE A 177 -19.81 -7.02 14.84
C ILE A 177 -18.72 -6.84 15.90
N LEU A 178 -17.58 -6.25 15.55
CA LEU A 178 -16.52 -5.94 16.52
C LEU A 178 -17.00 -4.93 17.57
N LEU A 179 -17.80 -3.92 17.19
CA LEU A 179 -18.37 -2.98 18.16
C LEU A 179 -19.24 -3.71 19.19
N LEU A 180 -20.14 -4.60 18.75
CA LEU A 180 -20.95 -5.42 19.65
C LEU A 180 -20.09 -6.31 20.54
N GLN A 181 -19.02 -6.88 19.99
CA GLN A 181 -18.09 -7.72 20.73
C GLN A 181 -17.30 -6.95 21.80
N ILE A 182 -16.92 -5.70 21.50
CA ILE A 182 -16.28 -4.80 22.46
C ILE A 182 -17.26 -4.38 23.55
N ILE A 183 -18.52 -4.05 23.23
CA ILE A 183 -19.56 -3.79 24.24
C ILE A 183 -19.69 -4.96 25.20
N LEU A 184 -19.76 -6.18 24.65
CA LEU A 184 -19.87 -7.39 25.45
C LEU A 184 -18.60 -7.64 26.29
N GLY A 185 -17.41 -7.39 25.74
CA GLY A 185 -16.14 -7.48 26.48
C GLY A 185 -16.01 -6.45 27.60
N ILE A 186 -16.48 -5.22 27.38
CA ILE A 186 -16.58 -4.19 28.42
C ILE A 186 -17.52 -4.68 29.52
N TRP A 187 -18.68 -5.24 29.16
CA TRP A 187 -19.65 -5.79 30.11
C TRP A 187 -19.05 -6.93 30.96
N VAL A 188 -18.25 -7.82 30.35
CA VAL A 188 -17.46 -8.83 31.07
C VAL A 188 -16.48 -8.17 32.04
N SER A 189 -15.74 -7.15 31.59
CA SER A 189 -14.72 -6.49 32.43
C SER A 189 -15.32 -5.79 33.64
N VAL A 190 -16.38 -5.00 33.47
CA VAL A 190 -16.97 -4.21 34.56
C VAL A 190 -17.67 -5.08 35.60
N ASN A 191 -18.11 -6.27 35.20
CA ASN A 191 -18.70 -7.27 36.10
C ASN A 191 -17.66 -8.27 36.64
N GLN A 192 -16.37 -8.07 36.37
CA GLN A 192 -15.28 -8.96 36.78
C GLN A 192 -15.46 -10.42 36.31
N ALA A 193 -16.24 -10.63 35.24
CA ALA A 193 -16.62 -11.95 34.76
C ALA A 193 -15.52 -12.64 33.94
N GLY A 194 -14.34 -12.02 33.75
CA GLY A 194 -13.29 -12.48 32.84
C GLY A 194 -12.73 -13.87 33.13
N LEU A 195 -12.80 -14.32 34.40
CA LEU A 195 -12.36 -15.64 34.85
C LEU A 195 -13.52 -16.58 35.23
N ALA A 196 -14.76 -16.22 34.90
CA ALA A 196 -15.93 -17.05 35.22
C ALA A 196 -15.92 -18.41 34.50
N CYS A 197 -15.25 -18.48 33.34
CA CYS A 197 -14.94 -19.72 32.62
C CYS A 197 -13.43 -20.01 32.75
N GLN A 198 -13.06 -21.12 33.40
CA GLN A 198 -11.66 -21.39 33.80
C GLN A 198 -10.86 -22.25 32.81
N ASP A 199 -11.50 -22.82 31.81
CA ASP A 199 -10.93 -23.70 30.78
C ASP A 199 -11.10 -23.10 29.37
N PHE A 200 -10.51 -23.73 28.37
CA PHE A 200 -10.64 -23.39 26.94
C PHE A 200 -10.47 -24.69 26.13
N PRO A 201 -11.29 -24.97 25.10
CA PRO A 201 -12.29 -24.09 24.47
C PRO A 201 -13.68 -24.08 25.13
N THR A 202 -13.95 -25.00 26.06
CA THR A 202 -15.20 -25.09 26.84
C THR A 202 -15.30 -24.01 27.92
N CYS A 203 -16.42 -23.95 28.63
CA CYS A 203 -16.60 -23.16 29.84
C CYS A 203 -17.03 -24.07 30.99
N ASN A 204 -16.14 -24.23 31.96
CA ASN A 204 -16.23 -25.13 33.12
C ASN A 204 -16.60 -26.58 32.71
N GLY A 205 -15.97 -27.07 31.63
CA GLY A 205 -16.19 -28.42 31.09
C GLY A 205 -17.40 -28.56 30.17
N GLU A 206 -18.23 -27.53 30.01
CA GLU A 206 -19.42 -27.55 29.16
C GLU A 206 -19.25 -26.69 27.90
N TRP A 207 -19.77 -27.17 26.77
CA TRP A 207 -19.85 -26.36 25.53
C TRP A 207 -20.97 -25.33 25.58
N TRP A 208 -22.00 -25.60 26.38
CA TRP A 208 -23.14 -24.72 26.63
C TRP A 208 -23.44 -24.72 28.13
N PRO A 209 -22.77 -23.86 28.92
CA PRO A 209 -22.89 -23.90 30.37
C PRO A 209 -24.32 -23.58 30.80
N LYS A 210 -24.83 -24.31 31.78
CA LYS A 210 -26.07 -23.92 32.48
C LYS A 210 -25.80 -22.66 33.29
N ALA A 211 -26.34 -21.53 32.84
CA ALA A 211 -26.04 -20.21 33.35
C ALA A 211 -27.25 -19.28 33.20
N ASP A 212 -27.27 -18.16 33.92
CA ASP A 212 -28.37 -17.19 33.88
C ASP A 212 -28.17 -16.18 32.74
N TYR A 213 -28.47 -16.62 31.51
CA TYR A 213 -28.36 -15.79 30.31
C TYR A 213 -29.30 -14.57 30.34
N LYS A 214 -30.46 -14.68 31.00
CA LYS A 214 -31.46 -13.61 31.04
C LYS A 214 -30.95 -12.42 31.84
N ASN A 215 -30.45 -12.65 33.04
CA ASN A 215 -29.90 -11.59 33.86
C ASN A 215 -28.49 -11.19 33.41
N GLY A 216 -27.72 -12.10 32.81
CA GLY A 216 -26.42 -11.81 32.21
C GLY A 216 -26.44 -10.65 31.20
N VAL A 217 -27.45 -10.59 30.33
CA VAL A 217 -27.59 -9.52 29.33
C VAL A 217 -28.45 -8.34 29.78
N ASN A 218 -28.96 -8.35 31.01
CA ASN A 218 -29.81 -7.28 31.53
C ASN A 218 -28.98 -6.10 32.04
N ILE A 219 -28.45 -5.30 31.10
CA ILE A 219 -27.54 -4.19 31.42
C ILE A 219 -28.19 -3.05 32.23
N PHE A 220 -29.53 -2.98 32.26
CA PHE A 220 -30.27 -1.93 32.97
C PHE A 220 -30.73 -2.36 34.37
N TYR A 221 -30.44 -3.59 34.80
CA TYR A 221 -30.90 -4.13 36.08
C TYR A 221 -30.60 -3.17 37.25
N GLY A 222 -29.34 -2.76 37.41
CA GLY A 222 -28.92 -1.89 38.51
C GLY A 222 -29.56 -0.50 38.51
N LEU A 223 -29.91 0.06 37.33
CA LEU A 223 -30.64 1.33 37.25
C LEU A 223 -32.08 1.20 37.76
N PHE A 224 -32.72 0.04 37.56
CA PHE A 224 -34.10 -0.19 37.99
C PHE A 224 -34.20 -0.65 39.45
N THR A 225 -33.21 -1.41 39.94
CA THR A 225 -33.22 -1.94 41.30
C THR A 225 -32.47 -1.06 42.30
N GLY A 226 -31.62 -0.15 41.83
CA GLY A 226 -30.69 0.62 42.66
C GLY A 226 -29.47 -0.20 43.11
N ASP A 227 -29.34 -1.45 42.66
CA ASP A 227 -28.18 -2.29 42.96
C ASP A 227 -26.97 -1.84 42.14
N THR A 228 -25.92 -1.40 42.85
CA THR A 228 -24.65 -0.97 42.24
C THR A 228 -23.62 -2.10 42.15
N GLY A 229 -23.95 -3.30 42.65
CA GLY A 229 -23.07 -4.46 42.63
C GLY A 229 -22.86 -5.08 41.25
N ILE A 230 -21.94 -6.04 41.18
CA ILE A 230 -21.73 -6.88 40.00
C ILE A 230 -22.82 -7.96 39.89
N ILE A 231 -23.07 -8.44 38.67
CA ILE A 231 -24.04 -9.53 38.44
C ILE A 231 -23.64 -10.85 39.14
N SER A 232 -24.62 -11.73 39.35
CA SER A 232 -24.42 -13.05 39.98
C SER A 232 -23.41 -13.92 39.24
N LEU A 233 -22.79 -14.89 39.92
CA LEU A 233 -21.81 -15.79 39.31
C LEU A 233 -22.36 -16.54 38.09
N GLU A 234 -23.61 -17.02 38.16
CA GLU A 234 -24.28 -17.68 37.03
C GLU A 234 -24.46 -16.73 35.84
N ALA A 235 -24.76 -15.45 36.09
CA ALA A 235 -24.85 -14.43 35.06
C ALA A 235 -23.45 -14.07 34.49
N GLN A 236 -22.41 -14.05 35.33
CA GLN A 236 -21.01 -13.84 34.90
C GLN A 236 -20.54 -14.95 33.95
N VAL A 237 -20.84 -16.22 34.27
CA VAL A 237 -20.57 -17.37 33.39
C VAL A 237 -21.26 -17.20 32.04
N ALA A 238 -22.55 -16.81 32.04
CA ALA A 238 -23.31 -16.60 30.81
C ALA A 238 -22.67 -15.52 29.91
N VAL A 239 -22.32 -14.36 30.48
CA VAL A 239 -21.74 -13.26 29.70
C VAL A 239 -20.33 -13.58 29.20
N ASN A 240 -19.48 -14.22 30.02
CA ASN A 240 -18.14 -14.65 29.58
C ASN A 240 -18.25 -15.65 28.42
N TRP A 241 -19.16 -16.62 28.52
CA TRP A 241 -19.39 -17.59 27.45
C TRP A 241 -19.92 -16.92 26.17
N LEU A 242 -20.90 -16.01 26.27
CA LEU A 242 -21.39 -15.24 25.12
C LEU A 242 -20.26 -14.44 24.45
N HIS A 243 -19.37 -13.85 25.24
CA HIS A 243 -18.20 -13.14 24.74
C HIS A 243 -17.28 -14.09 23.96
N ARG A 244 -17.03 -15.31 24.43
CA ARG A 244 -16.20 -16.30 23.70
C ARG A 244 -16.81 -16.71 22.38
N VAL A 245 -18.13 -16.95 22.34
CA VAL A 245 -18.85 -17.29 21.10
C VAL A 245 -18.80 -16.13 20.11
N GLY A 246 -19.05 -14.90 20.57
CA GLY A 246 -18.94 -13.71 19.74
C GLY A 246 -17.51 -13.48 19.20
N SER A 247 -16.48 -13.84 19.98
CA SER A 247 -15.08 -13.81 19.54
C SER A 247 -14.80 -14.80 18.41
N LEU A 248 -15.39 -16.00 18.44
CA LEU A 248 -15.25 -16.99 17.37
C LEU A 248 -15.89 -16.50 16.05
N ILE A 249 -17.09 -15.91 16.15
CA ILE A 249 -17.78 -15.30 14.99
C ILE A 249 -16.94 -14.15 14.43
N SER A 250 -16.44 -13.27 15.31
CA SER A 250 -15.58 -12.14 14.93
C SER A 250 -14.30 -12.62 14.25
N PHE A 251 -13.67 -13.68 14.75
CA PHE A 251 -12.46 -14.27 14.18
C PHE A 251 -12.67 -14.75 12.74
N ALA A 252 -13.76 -15.49 12.48
CA ALA A 252 -14.10 -15.95 11.13
C ALA A 252 -14.32 -14.78 10.16
N LEU A 253 -14.98 -13.72 10.63
CA LEU A 253 -15.21 -12.50 9.85
C LEU A 253 -13.91 -11.72 9.58
N PHE A 254 -13.02 -11.62 10.58
CA PHE A 254 -11.70 -11.02 10.40
C PHE A 254 -10.88 -11.78 9.37
N LEU A 255 -10.86 -13.11 9.41
CA LEU A 255 -10.13 -13.92 8.44
C LEU A 255 -10.63 -13.64 7.00
N CYS A 256 -11.95 -13.62 6.80
CA CYS A 256 -12.54 -13.26 5.51
C CYS A 256 -12.13 -11.84 5.05
N LEU A 257 -12.15 -10.87 5.97
CA LEU A 257 -11.76 -9.50 5.66
C LEU A 257 -10.26 -9.37 5.37
N ILE A 258 -9.39 -10.07 6.10
CA ILE A 258 -7.93 -10.12 5.90
C ILE A 258 -7.63 -10.66 4.50
N ILE A 259 -8.21 -11.81 4.14
CA ILE A 259 -8.02 -12.43 2.82
C ILE A 259 -8.39 -11.45 1.70
N LYS A 260 -9.55 -10.79 1.78
CA LYS A 260 -9.98 -9.80 0.79
C LYS A 260 -9.12 -8.53 0.78
N SER A 261 -8.60 -8.12 1.93
CA SER A 261 -7.80 -6.89 2.07
C SER A 261 -6.36 -7.07 1.61
N VAL A 262 -5.77 -8.26 1.79
CA VAL A 262 -4.41 -8.60 1.39
C VAL A 262 -4.31 -9.01 -0.09
N ALA A 263 -5.44 -9.35 -0.72
CA ALA A 263 -5.52 -9.66 -2.14
C ALA A 263 -4.83 -8.58 -3.02
N SER A 264 -4.21 -9.02 -4.11
CA SER A 264 -3.45 -8.15 -5.02
C SER A 264 -4.29 -7.07 -5.71
N SER A 265 -5.61 -7.22 -5.71
CA SER A 265 -6.59 -6.25 -6.20
C SER A 265 -6.82 -5.06 -5.24
N SER A 266 -6.41 -5.17 -3.98
CA SER A 266 -6.58 -4.12 -2.97
C SER A 266 -5.45 -3.09 -3.00
N SER A 267 -5.78 -1.82 -2.72
CA SER A 267 -4.80 -0.72 -2.69
C SER A 267 -3.74 -0.93 -1.59
N LYS A 268 -2.55 -0.32 -1.75
CA LYS A 268 -1.46 -0.46 -0.76
C LYS A 268 -1.88 -0.14 0.69
N PRO A 269 -2.65 0.94 0.97
CA PRO A 269 -3.12 1.23 2.32
C PRO A 269 -4.08 0.17 2.87
N ILE A 270 -4.98 -0.37 2.04
CA ILE A 270 -5.90 -1.44 2.41
C ILE A 270 -5.13 -2.71 2.75
N ARG A 271 -4.15 -3.09 1.93
CA ARG A 271 -3.28 -4.25 2.19
C ARG A 271 -2.49 -4.13 3.49
N ARG A 272 -1.88 -2.96 3.74
CA ARG A 272 -1.18 -2.69 5.01
C ARG A 272 -2.12 -2.79 6.20
N SER A 273 -3.34 -2.27 6.08
CA SER A 273 -4.36 -2.37 7.12
C SER A 273 -4.80 -3.82 7.35
N GLY A 274 -4.94 -4.63 6.29
CA GLY A 274 -5.22 -6.06 6.39
C GLY A 274 -4.12 -6.86 7.09
N LEU A 275 -2.84 -6.56 6.79
CA LEU A 275 -1.70 -7.16 7.49
C LEU A 275 -1.67 -6.74 8.96
N PHE A 276 -1.91 -5.46 9.25
CA PHE A 276 -1.97 -4.96 10.63
C PHE A 276 -3.11 -5.62 11.42
N LEU A 277 -4.29 -5.80 10.80
CA LEU A 277 -5.40 -6.56 11.39
C LEU A 277 -4.98 -7.99 11.72
N SER A 278 -4.25 -8.67 10.83
CA SER A 278 -3.75 -10.04 11.09
C SER A 278 -2.86 -10.10 12.34
N VAL A 279 -1.95 -9.13 12.52
CA VAL A 279 -1.07 -9.08 13.69
C VAL A 279 -1.88 -8.87 14.97
N LEU A 280 -2.82 -7.92 14.97
CA LEU A 280 -3.66 -7.64 16.13
C LEU A 280 -4.56 -8.82 16.51
N VAL A 281 -5.11 -9.54 15.54
CA VAL A 281 -5.91 -10.75 15.80
C VAL A 281 -5.07 -11.84 16.48
N LEU A 282 -3.83 -12.03 16.05
CA LEU A 282 -2.91 -12.97 16.69
C LEU A 282 -2.57 -12.55 18.14
N ILE A 283 -2.35 -11.25 18.37
CA ILE A 283 -2.14 -10.71 19.72
C ILE A 283 -3.39 -10.93 20.59
N GLN A 284 -4.59 -10.71 20.06
CA GLN A 284 -5.84 -10.94 20.79
C GLN A 284 -6.00 -12.41 21.18
N LEU A 285 -5.70 -13.33 20.27
CA LEU A 285 -5.77 -14.77 20.53
C LEU A 285 -4.73 -15.19 21.59
N ALA A 286 -3.49 -14.71 21.45
CA ALA A 286 -2.41 -15.02 22.37
C ALA A 286 -2.70 -14.50 23.79
N THR A 287 -3.11 -13.23 23.92
CA THR A 287 -3.47 -12.65 25.22
C THR A 287 -4.65 -13.36 25.88
N THR A 288 -5.62 -13.84 25.09
CA THR A 288 -6.74 -14.64 25.60
C THR A 288 -6.29 -16.00 26.13
N ILE A 289 -5.53 -16.76 25.34
CA ILE A 289 -5.08 -18.12 25.71
C ILE A 289 -4.16 -18.07 26.92
N VAL A 290 -3.18 -17.16 26.91
CA VAL A 290 -2.28 -16.97 28.06
C VAL A 290 -3.08 -16.49 29.27
N GLY A 291 -4.04 -15.59 29.07
CA GLY A 291 -4.90 -15.05 30.12
C GLY A 291 -5.65 -16.13 30.88
N ILE A 292 -6.31 -17.02 30.14
CA ILE A 292 -7.05 -18.14 30.74
C ILE A 292 -6.09 -19.07 31.51
N LYS A 293 -4.93 -19.41 30.92
CA LYS A 293 -3.97 -20.33 31.55
C LYS A 293 -3.29 -19.78 32.80
N THR A 294 -3.06 -18.48 32.88
CA THR A 294 -2.30 -17.86 33.98
C THR A 294 -3.19 -17.08 34.96
N GLY A 295 -4.52 -17.23 34.90
CA GLY A 295 -5.43 -16.53 35.80
C GLY A 295 -5.51 -15.01 35.56
N MET A 296 -5.25 -14.57 34.33
CA MET A 296 -5.45 -13.21 33.80
C MET A 296 -4.96 -12.08 34.73
N SER A 297 -3.65 -11.89 34.81
CA SER A 297 -3.04 -10.78 35.55
C SER A 297 -3.51 -9.42 35.02
N ILE A 298 -3.41 -8.37 35.86
CA ILE A 298 -3.80 -7.00 35.48
C ILE A 298 -3.10 -6.55 34.18
N GLY A 299 -1.80 -6.81 34.06
CA GLY A 299 -1.03 -6.46 32.86
C GLY A 299 -1.55 -7.16 31.60
N LEU A 300 -1.96 -8.42 31.73
CA LEU A 300 -2.49 -9.21 30.62
C LEU A 300 -3.93 -8.81 30.25
N ALA A 301 -4.75 -8.46 31.25
CA ALA A 301 -6.07 -7.88 31.05
C ALA A 301 -5.98 -6.54 30.31
N LEU A 302 -5.06 -5.67 30.70
CA LEU A 302 -4.78 -4.41 30.00
C LEU A 302 -4.32 -4.66 28.56
N ALA A 303 -3.41 -5.61 28.36
CA ALA A 303 -2.93 -5.96 27.01
C ALA A 303 -4.08 -6.43 26.12
N HIS A 304 -4.93 -7.32 26.62
CA HIS A 304 -6.11 -7.82 25.92
C HIS A 304 -7.12 -6.72 25.57
N GLU A 305 -7.37 -5.79 26.51
CA GLU A 305 -8.27 -4.66 26.30
C GLU A 305 -7.73 -3.69 25.26
N VAL A 306 -6.46 -3.33 25.34
CA VAL A 306 -5.82 -2.39 24.41
C VAL A 306 -5.76 -2.97 23.01
N SER A 307 -5.35 -4.23 22.86
CA SER A 307 -5.36 -4.89 21.56
C SER A 307 -6.78 -4.96 20.96
N SER A 308 -7.81 -5.14 21.80
CA SER A 308 -9.20 -5.16 21.35
C SER A 308 -9.66 -3.80 20.79
N VAL A 309 -9.28 -2.70 21.44
CA VAL A 309 -9.59 -1.33 20.99
C VAL A 309 -8.84 -0.98 19.71
N LEU A 310 -7.60 -1.47 19.56
CA LEU A 310 -6.78 -1.26 18.37
C LEU A 310 -7.30 -2.03 17.14
N LEU A 311 -8.03 -3.13 17.31
CA LEU A 311 -8.60 -3.91 16.19
C LEU A 311 -9.49 -3.05 15.29
N MET A 312 -10.16 -2.02 15.82
CA MET A 312 -11.02 -1.15 15.02
C MET A 312 -10.24 -0.23 14.06
N LEU A 313 -8.98 0.10 14.36
CA LEU A 313 -8.17 1.01 13.54
C LEU A 313 -7.96 0.50 12.10
N PRO A 314 -7.51 -0.75 11.85
CA PRO A 314 -7.42 -1.26 10.49
C PRO A 314 -8.79 -1.35 9.81
N LEU A 315 -9.88 -1.60 10.53
CA LEU A 315 -11.23 -1.62 9.94
C LEU A 315 -11.70 -0.23 9.50
N ILE A 316 -11.46 0.80 10.32
CA ILE A 316 -11.66 2.20 9.95
C ILE A 316 -10.80 2.55 8.74
N SER A 317 -9.53 2.13 8.73
CA SER A 317 -8.59 2.38 7.64
C SER A 317 -9.01 1.71 6.33
N ILE A 318 -9.42 0.45 6.35
CA ILE A 318 -9.93 -0.27 5.17
C ILE A 318 -11.18 0.44 4.64
N SER A 319 -12.15 0.73 5.52
CA SER A 319 -13.39 1.42 5.13
C SER A 319 -13.11 2.81 4.56
N PHE A 320 -12.12 3.51 5.09
CA PHE A 320 -11.71 4.84 4.66
C PHE A 320 -11.00 4.80 3.30
N TYR A 321 -9.95 3.99 3.16
CA TYR A 321 -9.19 3.86 1.92
C TYR A 321 -9.94 3.09 0.82
N SER A 322 -11.08 2.48 1.13
CA SER A 322 -12.02 2.02 0.11
C SER A 322 -12.84 3.13 -0.54
N ARG A 323 -12.88 4.32 0.06
CA ARG A 323 -13.59 5.51 -0.48
C ARG A 323 -12.64 6.64 -0.88
N TYR A 324 -11.44 6.66 -0.34
CA TYR A 324 -10.46 7.71 -0.57
C TYR A 324 -9.12 7.12 -1.03
N SER A 325 -8.49 7.75 -2.00
CA SER A 325 -7.15 7.39 -2.46
C SER A 325 -6.13 8.45 -2.03
N LEU A 326 -4.88 8.01 -1.84
CA LEU A 326 -3.75 8.90 -1.68
C LEU A 326 -3.22 9.26 -3.07
N VAL A 327 -3.14 10.56 -3.35
CA VAL A 327 -2.42 11.09 -4.49
C VAL A 327 -0.94 11.12 -4.08
N ASP A 328 -0.10 10.35 -4.76
CA ASP A 328 1.35 10.39 -4.50
C ASP A 328 1.87 11.78 -4.88
N LEU A 329 2.42 12.52 -3.90
CA LEU A 329 2.93 13.90 -4.04
C LEU A 329 4.30 13.97 -4.73
N GLU A 330 4.71 12.94 -5.47
CA GLU A 330 5.99 12.91 -6.20
C GLU A 330 5.88 13.40 -7.65
N GLN A 331 4.92 14.28 -7.92
CA GLN A 331 5.02 15.23 -9.02
C GLN A 331 4.66 16.62 -8.48
N PRO A 332 5.53 17.63 -8.62
CA PRO A 332 5.13 18.99 -8.32
C PRO A 332 4.04 19.35 -9.33
N VAL A 333 2.81 19.51 -8.85
CA VAL A 333 1.82 20.28 -9.57
C VAL A 333 2.34 21.71 -9.53
N ILE A 334 2.93 22.16 -10.64
CA ILE A 334 3.20 23.58 -10.85
C ILE A 334 1.82 24.23 -10.87
N GLU A 335 1.44 24.84 -9.76
CA GLU A 335 0.27 25.71 -9.69
C GLU A 335 0.58 26.92 -10.59
N TYR A 336 0.03 26.89 -11.81
CA TYR A 336 0.13 27.98 -12.75
C TYR A 336 -0.61 29.19 -12.18
N LYS A 337 0.13 30.13 -11.61
CA LYS A 337 -0.34 31.51 -11.49
C LYS A 337 -0.32 32.11 -12.91
N PRO A 338 -1.44 32.63 -13.42
CA PRO A 338 -1.43 33.35 -14.69
C PRO A 338 -0.52 34.58 -14.53
N LYS A 339 0.60 34.59 -15.25
CA LYS A 339 1.45 35.76 -15.38
C LYS A 339 0.74 36.76 -16.30
N PRO A 340 0.69 38.05 -15.97
CA PRO A 340 0.02 39.05 -16.80
C PRO A 340 0.68 39.14 -18.16
N GLU A 341 -0.17 39.36 -19.16
CA GLU A 341 0.11 39.61 -20.56
C GLU A 341 1.28 40.60 -20.71
N ILE A 342 2.41 40.13 -21.23
CA ILE A 342 3.55 40.99 -21.59
C ILE A 342 3.29 41.47 -23.01
N THR A 343 3.00 42.76 -23.12
CA THR A 343 2.93 43.52 -24.37
C THR A 343 4.29 43.52 -25.06
N GLU A 344 4.26 43.49 -26.39
CA GLU A 344 5.40 43.47 -27.31
C GLU A 344 6.56 44.38 -26.89
N ALA A 345 7.73 43.77 -26.66
CA ALA A 345 9.00 44.48 -26.68
C ALA A 345 10.09 43.61 -27.32
N LYS A 346 10.42 44.00 -28.55
CA LYS A 346 11.64 43.79 -29.35
C LYS A 346 12.74 42.93 -28.67
N ILE A 347 12.95 41.71 -29.18
CA ILE A 347 14.10 40.87 -28.84
C ILE A 347 15.19 41.09 -29.90
N GLU A 348 16.31 41.67 -29.48
CA GLU A 348 17.58 41.54 -30.20
C GLU A 348 18.11 40.11 -30.04
N THR A 349 18.47 39.52 -31.18
CA THR A 349 19.04 38.20 -31.35
C THR A 349 20.42 38.06 -30.69
N LEU A 350 20.55 37.10 -29.77
CA LEU A 350 21.85 36.50 -29.40
C LEU A 350 21.73 34.98 -29.64
N SER A 351 22.59 34.48 -30.51
CA SER A 351 22.64 33.10 -31.01
C SER A 351 23.12 32.11 -29.95
N VAL A 352 22.42 30.98 -29.87
CA VAL A 352 22.70 29.83 -29.01
C VAL A 352 23.64 28.90 -29.78
N GLU A 353 24.95 29.11 -29.70
CA GLU A 353 25.91 28.18 -30.33
C GLU A 353 26.95 27.58 -29.35
N ASP A 354 27.02 28.02 -28.10
CA ASP A 354 28.01 27.48 -27.16
C ASP A 354 27.33 26.83 -25.96
N LEU A 355 27.16 25.50 -26.04
CA LEU A 355 27.26 24.50 -24.95
C LEU A 355 26.59 23.17 -25.37
N TYR A 356 27.16 22.48 -26.36
CA TYR A 356 26.97 21.04 -26.51
C TYR A 356 28.32 20.38 -26.75
N VAL A 357 28.80 19.63 -25.74
CA VAL A 357 29.97 18.76 -25.87
C VAL A 357 29.45 17.39 -26.26
N GLU A 358 29.74 16.92 -27.47
CA GLU A 358 29.48 15.54 -27.88
C GLU A 358 30.24 14.57 -26.95
N PRO A 359 29.57 13.54 -26.37
CA PRO A 359 30.27 12.53 -25.59
C PRO A 359 31.14 11.64 -26.50
N PRO A 360 32.25 11.08 -25.98
CA PRO A 360 33.17 10.26 -26.78
C PRO A 360 32.50 8.98 -27.29
N GLN A 361 32.94 8.47 -28.44
CA GLN A 361 32.52 7.17 -28.98
C GLN A 361 33.06 6.01 -28.13
N GLU A 362 32.42 5.75 -26.99
CA GLU A 362 32.59 4.47 -26.30
C GLU A 362 32.00 3.34 -27.18
N SER A 363 32.67 2.19 -27.23
CA SER A 363 32.11 1.02 -27.91
C SER A 363 30.76 0.65 -27.27
N LEU A 364 29.72 0.38 -28.08
CA LEU A 364 28.37 0.05 -27.59
C LEU A 364 28.37 -1.07 -26.53
N LEU A 365 29.28 -2.03 -26.67
CA LEU A 365 29.49 -3.10 -25.72
C LEU A 365 30.05 -2.59 -24.36
N SER A 366 30.98 -1.63 -24.37
CA SER A 366 31.48 -1.00 -23.14
C SER A 366 30.36 -0.31 -22.37
N ARG A 367 29.49 0.42 -23.07
CA ARG A 367 28.34 1.10 -22.48
C ARG A 367 27.33 0.11 -21.91
N LEU A 368 27.02 -0.96 -22.66
CA LEU A 368 26.13 -2.04 -22.20
C LEU A 368 26.68 -2.75 -20.95
N LYS A 369 27.99 -3.04 -20.90
CA LYS A 369 28.66 -3.61 -19.72
C LYS A 369 28.50 -2.72 -18.49
N LEU A 370 28.75 -1.42 -18.64
CA LEU A 370 28.66 -0.45 -17.54
C LEU A 370 27.24 -0.34 -17.01
N GLN A 371 26.25 -0.29 -17.91
CA GLN A 371 24.84 -0.14 -17.54
C GLN A 371 24.26 -1.43 -16.95
N LEU A 372 24.68 -2.63 -17.41
CA LEU A 372 24.23 -3.90 -16.84
C LEU A 372 24.95 -4.30 -15.54
N LYS A 373 25.86 -3.48 -15.00
CA LYS A 373 26.66 -3.79 -13.81
C LYS A 373 25.84 -4.32 -12.62
N ARG A 374 24.67 -3.72 -12.35
CA ARG A 374 23.78 -4.16 -11.24
C ARG A 374 23.17 -5.54 -11.50
N THR A 375 22.69 -5.79 -12.72
CA THR A 375 22.16 -7.10 -13.14
C THR A 375 23.26 -8.16 -13.14
N ARG A 376 24.47 -7.80 -13.59
CA ARG A 376 25.65 -8.68 -13.51
C ARG A 376 26.06 -8.96 -12.07
N THR A 377 25.92 -8.02 -11.12
CA THR A 377 26.21 -8.33 -9.71
C THR A 377 25.22 -9.37 -9.17
N GLY A 378 23.95 -9.28 -9.57
CA GLY A 378 22.90 -10.24 -9.18
C GLY A 378 23.02 -11.62 -9.84
N LEU A 379 23.34 -11.68 -11.14
CA LEU A 379 23.49 -12.95 -11.90
C LEU A 379 24.91 -13.52 -11.85
N GLY A 380 25.91 -12.65 -11.87
CA GLY A 380 27.32 -12.96 -12.10
C GLY A 380 28.20 -12.90 -10.85
N GLY A 381 27.70 -12.48 -9.69
CA GLY A 381 28.45 -12.52 -8.42
C GLY A 381 28.90 -13.94 -8.04
N ILE A 382 28.13 -14.97 -8.39
CA ILE A 382 28.47 -16.39 -8.17
C ILE A 382 29.29 -16.96 -9.34
N LEU A 383 28.98 -16.57 -10.59
CA LEU A 383 29.72 -17.07 -11.78
C LEU A 383 31.15 -16.51 -11.89
N ALA A 384 31.38 -15.28 -11.40
CA ALA A 384 32.70 -14.67 -11.35
C ALA A 384 33.56 -15.17 -10.18
N SER A 385 32.93 -15.73 -9.13
CA SER A 385 33.58 -16.21 -7.91
C SER A 385 33.78 -17.73 -7.86
N LEU A 386 33.39 -18.46 -8.92
CA LEU A 386 33.75 -19.87 -9.10
C LEU A 386 35.26 -20.03 -8.92
N PRO A 387 35.73 -20.68 -7.83
CA PRO A 387 37.15 -20.85 -7.57
C PRO A 387 37.74 -21.70 -8.68
N PHE A 388 38.66 -21.11 -9.43
CA PHE A 388 39.57 -21.83 -10.31
C PHE A 388 40.46 -22.70 -9.44
N GLY A 389 40.04 -23.93 -9.11
CA GLY A 389 40.99 -24.95 -8.67
C GLY A 389 40.57 -26.06 -7.71
N GLU A 390 39.48 -25.98 -6.91
CA GLU A 390 39.34 -26.94 -5.78
C GLU A 390 37.94 -27.45 -5.42
N LYS A 391 36.86 -27.07 -6.11
CA LYS A 391 35.55 -27.70 -5.90
C LYS A 391 35.17 -28.54 -7.11
N ASP A 392 35.05 -29.86 -6.91
CA ASP A 392 34.34 -30.72 -7.85
C ASP A 392 32.96 -30.11 -8.14
N ILE A 393 32.55 -30.11 -9.41
CA ILE A 393 31.20 -29.71 -9.81
C ILE A 393 30.23 -30.67 -9.14
N ASN A 394 29.58 -30.22 -8.07
CA ASN A 394 28.66 -30.98 -7.24
C ASN A 394 27.26 -30.37 -7.26
N ASP A 395 26.28 -31.08 -6.73
CA ASP A 395 24.88 -30.64 -6.69
C ASP A 395 24.72 -29.30 -5.94
N ASP A 396 25.51 -29.06 -4.90
CA ASP A 396 25.52 -27.79 -4.15
C ASP A 396 25.79 -26.57 -5.06
N LEU A 397 26.71 -26.71 -6.02
CA LEU A 397 27.02 -25.62 -6.95
C LEU A 397 25.86 -25.33 -7.89
N LEU A 398 25.14 -26.36 -8.35
CA LEU A 398 23.95 -26.19 -9.18
C LEU A 398 22.82 -25.52 -8.40
N GLU A 399 22.66 -25.83 -7.11
CA GLU A 399 21.72 -25.15 -6.21
C GLU A 399 22.07 -23.66 -6.02
N GLU A 400 23.35 -23.32 -5.87
CA GLU A 400 23.80 -21.91 -5.78
C GLU A 400 23.51 -21.13 -7.08
N ILE A 401 23.71 -21.76 -8.24
CA ILE A 401 23.37 -21.18 -9.55
C ILE A 401 21.85 -21.01 -9.67
N GLU A 402 21.06 -22.00 -9.24
CA GLU A 402 19.59 -21.92 -9.23
C GLU A 402 19.11 -20.74 -8.38
N ALA A 403 19.60 -20.63 -7.15
CA ALA A 403 19.25 -19.55 -6.23
C ALA A 403 19.58 -18.17 -6.83
N SER A 404 20.73 -18.04 -7.50
CA SER A 404 21.15 -16.79 -8.16
C SER A 404 20.24 -16.40 -9.32
N LEU A 405 19.90 -17.36 -10.20
CA LEU A 405 19.00 -17.14 -11.32
C LEU A 405 17.61 -16.71 -10.81
N ILE A 406 17.11 -17.34 -9.74
CA ILE A 406 15.84 -16.97 -9.11
C ILE A 406 15.92 -15.55 -8.52
N MET A 407 16.98 -15.23 -7.77
CA MET A 407 17.18 -13.89 -7.17
C MET A 407 17.26 -12.78 -8.22
N ALA A 408 17.81 -13.08 -9.39
CA ALA A 408 17.86 -12.17 -10.53
C ALA A 408 16.54 -12.05 -11.33
N ASP A 409 15.45 -12.65 -10.84
CA ASP A 409 14.12 -12.65 -11.46
C ASP A 409 14.05 -13.41 -12.80
N VAL A 410 14.89 -14.43 -13.05
CA VAL A 410 14.78 -15.35 -14.22
C VAL A 410 13.50 -16.19 -14.19
N GLY A 411 12.93 -16.38 -12.99
CA GLY A 411 11.70 -17.13 -12.77
C GLY A 411 11.95 -18.63 -12.60
N ILE A 412 11.10 -19.28 -11.81
CA ILE A 412 11.27 -20.68 -11.38
C ILE A 412 11.30 -21.63 -12.59
N ASP A 413 10.26 -21.61 -13.43
CA ASP A 413 10.15 -22.52 -14.59
C ASP A 413 11.29 -22.37 -15.61
N THR A 414 11.81 -21.16 -15.76
CA THR A 414 12.95 -20.88 -16.65
C THR A 414 14.22 -21.41 -16.01
N THR A 415 14.42 -21.11 -14.73
CA THR A 415 15.60 -21.52 -13.96
C THR A 415 15.71 -23.04 -13.87
N SER A 416 14.67 -23.75 -13.41
CA SER A 416 14.73 -25.20 -13.27
C SER A 416 14.99 -25.90 -14.62
N SER A 417 14.53 -25.31 -15.72
CA SER A 417 14.86 -25.81 -17.07
C SER A 417 16.29 -25.52 -17.51
N ILE A 418 16.91 -24.44 -17.05
CA ILE A 418 18.34 -24.17 -17.27
C ILE A 418 19.14 -25.19 -16.48
N ILE A 419 18.84 -25.36 -15.18
CA ILE A 419 19.52 -26.29 -14.29
C ILE A 419 19.42 -27.73 -14.82
N ASN A 420 18.22 -28.20 -15.17
CA ASN A 420 18.04 -29.55 -15.72
C ASN A 420 18.87 -29.81 -16.98
N ARG A 421 19.04 -28.80 -17.85
CA ARG A 421 19.88 -28.93 -19.06
C ARG A 421 21.36 -28.94 -18.73
N LEU A 422 21.78 -28.10 -17.78
CA LEU A 422 23.15 -28.11 -17.25
C LEU A 422 23.50 -29.46 -16.65
N THR A 423 22.66 -30.01 -15.76
CA THR A 423 22.87 -31.34 -15.16
C THR A 423 23.03 -32.42 -16.23
N GLN A 424 22.12 -32.46 -17.22
CA GLN A 424 22.21 -33.44 -18.32
C GLN A 424 23.47 -33.30 -19.17
N GLN A 425 23.95 -32.07 -19.41
CA GLN A 425 25.17 -31.84 -20.18
C GLN A 425 26.43 -32.19 -19.38
N LEU A 426 26.44 -31.91 -18.08
CA LEU A 426 27.53 -32.30 -17.17
C LEU A 426 27.69 -33.83 -17.09
N GLU A 427 26.58 -34.57 -16.93
CA GLU A 427 26.58 -36.04 -16.93
C GLU A 427 27.10 -36.64 -18.24
N ARG A 428 26.71 -36.06 -19.39
CA ARG A 428 27.10 -36.56 -20.72
C ARG A 428 28.54 -36.28 -21.10
N LEU A 429 29.05 -35.10 -20.74
CA LEU A 429 30.35 -34.60 -21.20
C LEU A 429 31.46 -34.84 -20.16
N GLN A 430 31.15 -35.43 -18.99
CA GLN A 430 32.07 -35.60 -17.86
C GLN A 430 32.80 -34.30 -17.50
N LEU A 431 32.13 -33.16 -17.65
CA LEU A 431 32.72 -31.85 -17.42
C LEU A 431 32.95 -31.70 -15.92
N ARG A 432 34.21 -31.69 -15.51
CA ARG A 432 34.66 -31.37 -14.14
C ARG A 432 35.30 -29.98 -14.06
N ASP A 433 35.17 -29.19 -15.12
CA ASP A 433 35.82 -27.88 -15.27
C ASP A 433 34.80 -26.75 -15.17
N GLY A 434 35.02 -25.81 -14.25
CA GLY A 434 34.19 -24.63 -14.05
C GLY A 434 34.14 -23.70 -15.27
N LEU A 435 35.19 -23.68 -16.11
CA LEU A 435 35.17 -22.92 -17.38
C LEU A 435 34.17 -23.51 -18.36
N ALA A 436 34.09 -24.83 -18.44
CA ALA A 436 33.11 -25.51 -19.27
C ALA A 436 31.69 -25.23 -18.76
N LEU A 437 31.44 -25.33 -17.46
CA LEU A 437 30.13 -25.01 -16.86
C LEU A 437 29.67 -23.58 -17.18
N SER A 438 30.56 -22.59 -17.04
CA SER A 438 30.24 -21.21 -17.39
C SER A 438 29.93 -21.03 -18.88
N ALA A 439 30.69 -21.70 -19.76
CA ALA A 439 30.43 -21.67 -21.20
C ALA A 439 29.10 -22.32 -21.55
N THR A 440 28.76 -23.44 -20.90
CA THR A 440 27.49 -24.14 -21.07
C THR A 440 26.31 -23.30 -20.60
N LEU A 441 26.38 -22.69 -19.41
CA LEU A 441 25.33 -21.78 -18.93
C LEU A 441 25.13 -20.61 -19.88
N LYS A 442 26.22 -20.01 -20.37
CA LYS A 442 26.18 -18.95 -21.37
C LYS A 442 25.43 -19.39 -22.64
N GLN A 443 25.74 -20.58 -23.14
CA GLN A 443 25.06 -21.16 -24.31
C GLN A 443 23.57 -21.41 -24.04
N GLU A 444 23.20 -21.93 -22.87
CA GLU A 444 21.80 -22.18 -22.52
C GLU A 444 21.00 -20.87 -22.41
N LEU A 445 21.55 -19.85 -21.75
CA LEU A 445 20.95 -18.51 -21.67
C LEU A 445 20.78 -17.89 -23.07
N LEU A 446 21.79 -18.01 -23.92
CA LEU A 446 21.72 -17.54 -25.31
C LEU A 446 20.65 -18.29 -26.11
N SER A 447 20.51 -19.60 -25.92
CA SER A 447 19.51 -20.42 -26.60
C SER A 447 18.07 -19.99 -26.30
N ILE A 448 17.82 -19.44 -25.10
CA ILE A 448 16.52 -18.92 -24.68
C ILE A 448 16.21 -17.60 -25.40
N LEU A 449 17.21 -16.73 -25.55
CA LEU A 449 17.02 -15.38 -26.12
C LEU A 449 17.06 -15.34 -27.65
N LYS A 450 17.86 -16.20 -28.29
CA LYS A 450 18.07 -16.20 -29.75
C LYS A 450 16.78 -16.26 -30.58
N PRO A 451 15.75 -17.07 -30.22
CA PRO A 451 14.47 -17.07 -30.95
C PRO A 451 13.73 -15.72 -30.94
N CYS A 452 13.97 -14.90 -29.91
CA CYS A 452 13.34 -13.60 -29.71
C CYS A 452 14.22 -12.42 -30.21
N ASN A 453 15.46 -12.68 -30.64
CA ASN A 453 16.34 -11.67 -31.23
C ASN A 453 15.92 -11.40 -32.69
N LYS A 454 14.97 -10.47 -32.87
CA LYS A 454 14.55 -10.03 -34.20
C LYS A 454 14.41 -8.49 -34.21
N PRO A 455 15.22 -7.77 -34.99
CA PRO A 455 15.12 -6.31 -35.08
C PRO A 455 13.78 -5.90 -35.70
N LEU A 456 13.36 -4.66 -35.43
CA LEU A 456 12.18 -4.08 -36.06
C LEU A 456 12.49 -3.78 -37.53
N LEU A 457 11.71 -4.36 -38.45
CA LEU A 457 11.84 -4.12 -39.88
C LEU A 457 10.69 -3.23 -40.36
N ILE A 458 11.03 -2.07 -40.91
CA ILE A 458 10.08 -1.12 -41.48
C ILE A 458 10.21 -1.16 -43.00
N PRO A 459 9.26 -1.76 -43.73
CA PRO A 459 9.31 -1.82 -45.19
C PRO A 459 9.18 -0.41 -45.79
N GLU A 460 9.75 -0.21 -46.98
CA GLU A 460 9.65 1.06 -47.70
C GLU A 460 8.29 1.26 -48.39
N GLN A 461 7.58 0.17 -48.63
CA GLN A 461 6.24 0.13 -49.23
C GLN A 461 5.16 0.11 -48.13
N ASN A 462 3.94 0.54 -48.45
CA ASN A 462 2.79 0.61 -47.53
C ASN A 462 2.95 1.61 -46.37
N LYS A 463 3.21 2.88 -46.71
CA LYS A 463 3.32 3.99 -45.74
C LYS A 463 1.92 4.49 -45.32
N PRO A 464 1.72 4.90 -44.05
CA PRO A 464 2.69 4.88 -42.96
C PRO A 464 2.79 3.50 -42.28
N PHE A 465 4.00 3.11 -41.86
CA PHE A 465 4.18 2.00 -40.93
C PHE A 465 3.71 2.41 -39.54
N VAL A 466 2.77 1.68 -38.95
CA VAL A 466 2.10 2.10 -37.72
C VAL A 466 2.55 1.30 -36.52
N ILE A 467 3.18 1.97 -35.56
CA ILE A 467 3.66 1.42 -34.29
C ILE A 467 2.71 1.84 -33.17
N LEU A 468 1.96 0.89 -32.62
CA LEU A 468 1.13 1.10 -31.44
C LEU A 468 1.92 0.75 -30.18
N VAL A 469 2.26 1.75 -29.37
CA VAL A 469 3.04 1.55 -28.14
C VAL A 469 2.09 1.36 -26.96
N VAL A 470 2.20 0.22 -26.29
CA VAL A 470 1.35 -0.18 -25.15
C VAL A 470 2.19 -0.49 -23.93
N GLY A 471 1.55 -0.56 -22.76
CA GLY A 471 2.23 -0.87 -21.49
C GLY A 471 1.74 0.00 -20.34
N VAL A 472 2.22 -0.29 -19.14
CA VAL A 472 1.70 0.34 -17.92
C VAL A 472 2.27 1.74 -17.70
N ASN A 473 1.62 2.52 -16.84
CA ASN A 473 2.16 3.81 -16.41
C ASN A 473 3.48 3.60 -15.67
N GLY A 474 4.44 4.49 -15.93
CA GLY A 474 5.78 4.41 -15.32
C GLY A 474 6.73 3.41 -15.98
N ALA A 475 6.27 2.58 -16.93
CA ALA A 475 7.12 1.65 -17.68
C ALA A 475 8.03 2.31 -18.71
N GLY A 476 7.91 3.63 -18.94
CA GLY A 476 8.77 4.35 -19.88
C GLY A 476 8.24 4.46 -21.32
N LYS A 477 6.93 4.30 -21.56
CA LYS A 477 6.31 4.40 -22.91
C LYS A 477 6.65 5.69 -23.66
N THR A 478 6.25 6.84 -23.13
CA THR A 478 6.44 8.16 -23.78
C THR A 478 7.92 8.46 -24.01
N THR A 479 8.80 8.09 -23.07
CA THR A 479 10.25 8.19 -23.23
C THR A 479 10.77 7.28 -24.35
N THR A 480 10.28 6.04 -24.42
CA THR A 480 10.65 5.09 -25.50
C THR A 480 10.19 5.61 -26.86
N ILE A 481 9.00 6.18 -26.95
CA ILE A 481 8.47 6.82 -28.16
C ILE A 481 9.40 7.94 -28.62
N GLY A 482 9.78 8.84 -27.73
CA GLY A 482 10.69 9.95 -28.05
C GLY A 482 12.05 9.48 -28.57
N LYS A 483 12.67 8.50 -27.89
CA LYS A 483 13.96 7.92 -28.32
C LYS A 483 13.85 7.20 -29.67
N LEU A 484 12.79 6.40 -29.85
CA LEU A 484 12.54 5.69 -31.10
C LEU A 484 12.29 6.66 -32.26
N ALA A 485 11.54 7.73 -32.02
CA ALA A 485 11.24 8.74 -33.03
C ALA A 485 12.52 9.43 -33.54
N LYS A 486 13.42 9.85 -32.64
CA LYS A 486 14.72 10.41 -33.03
C LYS A 486 15.60 9.38 -33.75
N ARG A 487 15.63 8.13 -33.28
CA ARG A 487 16.40 7.04 -33.94
C ARG A 487 15.93 6.82 -35.38
N LEU A 488 14.62 6.81 -35.62
CA LEU A 488 14.05 6.66 -36.96
C LEU A 488 14.33 7.87 -37.85
N GLN A 489 14.27 9.09 -37.30
CA GLN A 489 14.72 10.30 -38.02
C GLN A 489 16.19 10.23 -38.42
N ALA A 490 17.07 9.76 -37.52
CA ALA A 490 18.49 9.57 -37.82
C ALA A 490 18.74 8.52 -38.92
N GLN A 491 17.80 7.60 -39.13
CA GLN A 491 17.78 6.65 -40.25
C GLN A 491 17.15 7.23 -41.53
N GLY A 492 16.83 8.53 -41.56
CA GLY A 492 16.25 9.22 -42.71
C GLY A 492 14.73 9.00 -42.89
N ARG A 493 14.03 8.46 -41.88
CA ARG A 493 12.57 8.26 -41.94
C ARG A 493 11.84 9.51 -41.44
N SER A 494 10.79 9.90 -42.15
CA SER A 494 9.81 10.87 -41.66
C SER A 494 8.91 10.21 -40.60
N VAL A 495 8.77 10.87 -39.45
CA VAL A 495 8.03 10.34 -38.29
C VAL A 495 6.91 11.31 -37.92
N MET A 496 5.77 10.75 -37.51
CA MET A 496 4.67 11.48 -36.87
C MET A 496 4.30 10.77 -35.56
N LEU A 497 3.88 11.55 -34.57
CA LEU A 497 3.45 11.03 -33.27
C LEU A 497 1.95 11.27 -33.07
N ALA A 498 1.26 10.32 -32.43
CA ALA A 498 -0.14 10.49 -32.00
C ALA A 498 -0.25 10.35 -30.48
N ALA A 499 -0.78 11.39 -29.82
CA ALA A 499 -0.90 11.48 -28.36
C ALA A 499 -2.15 10.78 -27.83
N GLY A 500 -2.17 9.44 -27.89
CA GLY A 500 -3.30 8.63 -27.45
C GLY A 500 -3.40 8.38 -25.93
N ASP A 501 -2.48 8.86 -25.08
CA ASP A 501 -2.69 8.91 -23.61
C ASP A 501 -3.48 10.18 -23.22
N THR A 502 -4.70 10.31 -23.75
CA THR A 502 -5.54 11.51 -23.61
C THR A 502 -6.02 11.75 -22.17
N PHE A 503 -5.99 10.71 -21.33
CA PHE A 503 -6.38 10.77 -19.92
C PHE A 503 -5.38 11.52 -19.05
N ARG A 504 -4.14 11.70 -19.50
CA ARG A 504 -3.09 12.38 -18.74
C ARG A 504 -2.63 13.59 -19.53
N ALA A 505 -3.09 14.78 -19.15
CA ALA A 505 -2.66 16.04 -19.75
C ALA A 505 -1.12 16.14 -19.86
N ALA A 506 -0.41 15.78 -18.79
CA ALA A 506 1.05 15.76 -18.76
C ALA A 506 1.69 14.75 -19.73
N ALA A 507 1.02 13.66 -20.11
CA ALA A 507 1.54 12.70 -21.08
C ALA A 507 1.46 13.26 -22.51
N VAL A 508 0.34 13.93 -22.83
CA VAL A 508 0.17 14.66 -24.10
C VAL A 508 1.22 15.77 -24.21
N GLU A 509 1.36 16.61 -23.18
CA GLU A 509 2.35 17.69 -23.12
C GLU A 509 3.78 17.14 -23.23
N GLN A 510 4.10 16.07 -22.50
CA GLN A 510 5.42 15.43 -22.58
C GLN A 510 5.72 14.94 -23.99
N LEU A 511 4.75 14.32 -24.68
CA LEU A 511 4.93 13.87 -26.05
C LEU A 511 5.06 15.05 -27.03
N GLN A 512 4.34 16.15 -26.81
CA GLN A 512 4.47 17.39 -27.57
C GLN A 512 5.87 17.99 -27.42
N VAL A 513 6.41 18.08 -26.21
CA VAL A 513 7.79 18.52 -25.96
C VAL A 513 8.80 17.61 -26.66
N TRP A 514 8.57 16.30 -26.68
CA TRP A 514 9.38 15.35 -27.46
C TRP A 514 9.30 15.63 -28.97
N GLY A 515 8.11 15.96 -29.47
CA GLY A 515 7.89 16.36 -30.85
C GLY A 515 8.63 17.63 -31.21
N GLU A 516 8.43 18.70 -30.44
CA GLU A 516 9.07 20.00 -30.62
C GLU A 516 10.60 19.89 -30.61
N ARG A 517 11.17 19.18 -29.64
CA ARG A 517 12.62 18.98 -29.53
C ARG A 517 13.25 18.28 -30.74
N ASN A 518 12.49 17.46 -31.46
CA ASN A 518 12.97 16.70 -32.61
C ASN A 518 12.35 17.18 -33.95
N ASN A 519 11.64 18.32 -33.96
CA ASN A 519 10.90 18.82 -35.12
C ASN A 519 9.95 17.77 -35.73
N ILE A 520 9.25 17.02 -34.87
CA ILE A 520 8.27 15.99 -35.24
C ILE A 520 6.86 16.49 -34.96
N HIS A 521 5.97 16.36 -35.94
CA HIS A 521 4.57 16.71 -35.76
C HIS A 521 3.86 15.72 -34.82
N VAL A 522 3.17 16.28 -33.81
CA VAL A 522 2.39 15.52 -32.83
C VAL A 522 0.91 15.82 -33.01
N VAL A 523 0.13 14.79 -33.33
CA VAL A 523 -1.33 14.87 -33.39
C VAL A 523 -1.88 14.66 -31.98
N ALA A 524 -2.57 15.67 -31.46
CA ALA A 524 -3.14 15.69 -30.13
C ALA A 524 -4.52 16.37 -30.13
N GLN A 525 -5.38 15.98 -29.20
CA GLN A 525 -6.66 16.63 -28.93
C GLN A 525 -6.71 17.11 -27.46
N HIS A 526 -7.83 17.68 -27.03
CA HIS A 526 -8.03 18.11 -25.64
C HIS A 526 -7.94 16.93 -24.65
N THR A 527 -7.57 17.22 -23.40
CA THR A 527 -7.50 16.21 -22.34
C THR A 527 -8.86 15.54 -22.13
N GLY A 528 -8.87 14.21 -22.05
CA GLY A 528 -10.10 13.41 -21.93
C GLY A 528 -10.77 13.05 -23.26
N ALA A 529 -10.18 13.43 -24.40
CA ALA A 529 -10.64 12.99 -25.71
C ALA A 529 -10.57 11.46 -25.88
N ASP A 530 -11.33 10.91 -26.82
CA ASP A 530 -11.29 9.47 -27.12
C ASP A 530 -9.95 9.09 -27.77
N SER A 531 -9.15 8.26 -27.10
CA SER A 531 -7.82 7.84 -27.57
C SER A 531 -7.84 7.25 -28.97
N ALA A 532 -8.89 6.49 -29.30
CA ALA A 532 -9.05 5.90 -30.62
C ALA A 532 -9.31 6.96 -31.71
N SER A 533 -10.02 8.04 -31.40
CA SER A 533 -10.20 9.18 -32.31
C SER A 533 -8.89 9.92 -32.57
N VAL A 534 -8.08 10.18 -31.52
CA VAL A 534 -6.76 10.84 -31.69
C VAL A 534 -5.84 10.01 -32.59
N ILE A 535 -5.82 8.68 -32.39
CA ILE A 535 -4.99 7.77 -33.19
C ILE A 535 -5.52 7.65 -34.62
N TYR A 536 -6.85 7.67 -34.82
CA TYR A 536 -7.46 7.70 -36.15
C TYR A 536 -7.06 8.95 -36.93
N ASP A 537 -7.15 10.12 -36.31
CA ASP A 537 -6.74 11.39 -36.90
C ASP A 537 -5.24 11.41 -37.21
N GLY A 538 -4.43 10.83 -36.31
CA GLY A 538 -2.99 10.63 -36.51
C GLY A 538 -2.68 9.78 -37.73
N LEU A 539 -3.38 8.65 -37.89
CA LEU A 539 -3.22 7.76 -39.04
C LEU A 539 -3.66 8.43 -40.34
N GLN A 540 -4.80 9.10 -40.34
CA GLN A 540 -5.27 9.86 -41.50
C GLN A 540 -4.31 10.98 -41.89
N SER A 541 -3.77 11.73 -40.91
CA SER A 541 -2.80 12.81 -41.16
C SER A 541 -1.49 12.26 -41.72
N ALA A 542 -1.00 11.14 -41.19
CA ALA A 542 0.20 10.48 -41.67
C ALA A 542 0.04 9.95 -43.10
N GLN A 543 -1.11 9.36 -43.45
CA GLN A 543 -1.44 8.96 -44.82
C GLN A 543 -1.50 10.16 -45.77
N ALA A 544 -2.19 11.24 -45.39
CA ALA A 544 -2.35 12.44 -46.22
C ALA A 544 -1.02 13.16 -46.49
N LYS A 545 -0.08 13.12 -45.52
CA LYS A 545 1.24 13.75 -45.61
C LYS A 545 2.33 12.80 -46.14
N GLY A 546 2.00 11.54 -46.42
CA GLY A 546 2.97 10.54 -46.90
C GLY A 546 4.11 10.23 -45.93
N VAL A 547 3.84 10.30 -44.62
CA VAL A 547 4.84 10.05 -43.56
C VAL A 547 5.23 8.57 -43.54
N ASP A 548 6.52 8.27 -43.30
CA ASP A 548 7.01 6.89 -43.28
C ASP A 548 6.51 6.10 -42.07
N VAL A 549 6.53 6.70 -40.88
CA VAL A 549 6.20 6.02 -39.62
C VAL A 549 5.27 6.85 -38.74
N LEU A 550 4.19 6.24 -38.27
CA LEU A 550 3.34 6.78 -37.20
C LEU A 550 3.59 6.01 -35.91
N ILE A 551 3.95 6.71 -34.83
CA ILE A 551 4.06 6.12 -33.49
C ILE A 551 2.92 6.65 -32.61
N ALA A 552 2.04 5.75 -32.16
CA ALA A 552 0.90 6.09 -31.34
C ALA A 552 1.17 5.74 -29.86
N ASP A 553 1.11 6.75 -28.99
CA ASP A 553 1.09 6.55 -27.53
C ASP A 553 -0.29 6.06 -27.08
N THR A 554 -0.36 5.33 -25.98
CA THR A 554 -1.63 4.85 -25.40
C THR A 554 -1.65 5.00 -23.89
N ALA A 555 -2.86 5.00 -23.31
CA ALA A 555 -3.01 4.96 -21.87
C ALA A 555 -2.40 3.70 -21.25
N GLY A 556 -1.86 3.81 -20.01
CA GLY A 556 -1.20 2.70 -19.31
C GLY A 556 -1.81 2.30 -17.96
N ARG A 557 -3.10 2.59 -17.73
CA ARG A 557 -3.76 2.37 -16.42
C ARG A 557 -4.15 0.90 -16.22
N LEU A 558 -3.20 0.01 -15.99
CA LEU A 558 -3.46 -1.44 -15.82
C LEU A 558 -4.37 -1.79 -14.63
N HIS A 559 -4.47 -0.92 -13.62
CA HIS A 559 -5.32 -1.17 -12.45
C HIS A 559 -6.82 -1.21 -12.79
N THR A 560 -7.23 -0.69 -13.96
CA THR A 560 -8.58 -0.83 -14.53
C THR A 560 -8.56 -1.84 -15.67
N LYS A 561 -8.19 -3.10 -15.36
CA LYS A 561 -7.87 -4.16 -16.34
C LYS A 561 -8.90 -4.31 -17.47
N SER A 562 -10.21 -4.24 -17.19
CA SER A 562 -11.24 -4.33 -18.24
C SER A 562 -11.22 -3.11 -19.17
N ASN A 563 -11.28 -1.91 -18.59
CA ASN A 563 -11.46 -0.67 -19.36
C ASN A 563 -10.27 -0.37 -20.28
N LEU A 564 -9.04 -0.58 -19.80
CA LEU A 564 -7.85 -0.36 -20.63
C LEU A 564 -7.80 -1.37 -21.80
N MET A 565 -8.12 -2.63 -21.53
CA MET A 565 -8.05 -3.66 -22.57
C MET A 565 -9.15 -3.47 -23.63
N ASP A 566 -10.34 -3.03 -23.22
CA ASP A 566 -11.42 -2.67 -24.15
C ASP A 566 -11.07 -1.42 -24.98
N GLU A 567 -10.42 -0.43 -24.37
CA GLU A 567 -9.91 0.76 -25.06
C GLU A 567 -8.86 0.38 -26.12
N LEU A 568 -7.90 -0.48 -25.79
CA LEU A 568 -6.88 -0.95 -26.74
C LEU A 568 -7.48 -1.80 -27.88
N LYS A 569 -8.46 -2.66 -27.58
CA LYS A 569 -9.24 -3.36 -28.62
C LYS A 569 -9.96 -2.40 -29.54
N LYS A 570 -10.56 -1.33 -28.98
CA LYS A 570 -11.24 -0.28 -29.73
C LYS A 570 -10.26 0.47 -30.63
N VAL A 571 -9.10 0.86 -30.13
CA VAL A 571 -8.03 1.53 -30.91
C VAL A 571 -7.62 0.66 -32.09
N LYS A 572 -7.26 -0.61 -31.86
CA LYS A 572 -6.89 -1.56 -32.93
C LYS A 572 -7.99 -1.68 -34.00
N ARG A 573 -9.24 -1.84 -33.57
CA ARG A 573 -10.40 -1.94 -34.48
C ARG A 573 -10.60 -0.67 -35.31
N ILE A 574 -10.36 0.50 -34.74
CA ILE A 574 -10.55 1.79 -35.42
C ILE A 574 -9.41 2.04 -36.43
N MET A 575 -8.18 1.70 -36.10
CA MET A 575 -7.05 1.74 -37.04
C MET A 575 -7.31 0.84 -38.26
N GLY A 576 -7.83 -0.37 -38.00
CA GLY A 576 -8.24 -1.34 -39.02
C GLY A 576 -9.26 -0.83 -40.04
N LYS A 577 -9.97 0.27 -39.76
CA LYS A 577 -10.92 0.88 -40.72
C LYS A 577 -10.22 1.71 -41.81
N LEU A 578 -9.03 2.24 -41.53
CA LEU A 578 -8.24 3.00 -42.49
C LEU A 578 -7.23 2.11 -43.22
N ASP A 579 -6.71 1.11 -42.51
CA ASP A 579 -5.76 0.14 -43.02
C ASP A 579 -5.95 -1.18 -42.28
N GLU A 580 -6.39 -2.22 -42.98
CA GLU A 580 -6.66 -3.54 -42.39
C GLU A 580 -5.41 -4.20 -41.78
N SER A 581 -4.21 -3.79 -42.22
CA SER A 581 -2.93 -4.28 -41.71
C SER A 581 -2.42 -3.49 -40.49
N ALA A 582 -3.06 -2.37 -40.13
CA ALA A 582 -2.68 -1.56 -38.99
C ALA A 582 -3.31 -2.06 -37.65
N PRO A 583 -2.57 -1.98 -36.52
CA PRO A 583 -1.16 -1.60 -36.40
C PRO A 583 -0.21 -2.69 -36.91
N HIS A 584 0.88 -2.27 -37.55
CA HIS A 584 1.91 -3.14 -38.11
C HIS A 584 2.84 -3.69 -37.02
N GLU A 585 3.11 -2.88 -35.99
CA GLU A 585 3.82 -3.30 -34.79
C GLU A 585 3.02 -2.90 -33.55
N VAL A 586 2.78 -3.85 -32.65
CA VAL A 586 2.25 -3.60 -31.30
C VAL A 586 3.38 -3.83 -30.31
N LEU A 587 3.96 -2.73 -29.84
CA LEU A 587 5.19 -2.68 -29.07
C LEU A 587 4.87 -2.51 -27.58
N LEU A 588 5.06 -3.56 -26.78
CA LEU A 588 4.85 -3.49 -25.33
C LEU A 588 6.12 -3.02 -24.61
N VAL A 589 6.01 -1.92 -23.87
CA VAL A 589 7.08 -1.39 -23.03
C VAL A 589 6.94 -1.91 -21.60
N LEU A 590 7.98 -2.57 -21.11
CA LEU A 590 8.08 -3.18 -19.79
C LEU A 590 9.23 -2.56 -18.99
N ASP A 591 9.06 -2.51 -17.67
CA ASP A 591 10.08 -2.07 -16.72
C ASP A 591 10.82 -3.31 -16.17
N ALA A 592 12.12 -3.42 -16.45
CA ALA A 592 12.95 -4.52 -15.98
C ALA A 592 13.01 -4.62 -14.45
N GLY A 593 12.87 -3.50 -13.74
CA GLY A 593 12.85 -3.45 -12.27
C GLY A 593 11.63 -4.11 -11.63
N THR A 594 10.57 -4.37 -12.42
CA THR A 594 9.33 -4.96 -11.89
C THR A 594 9.36 -6.49 -11.79
N GLY A 595 10.42 -7.14 -12.28
CA GLY A 595 10.62 -8.59 -12.21
C GLY A 595 9.45 -9.36 -12.81
N GLN A 596 9.01 -10.44 -12.14
CA GLN A 596 7.92 -11.32 -12.60
C GLN A 596 6.59 -10.61 -12.91
N ASN A 597 6.37 -9.38 -12.41
CA ASN A 597 5.19 -8.60 -12.81
C ASN A 597 5.20 -8.27 -14.30
N ALA A 598 6.37 -8.03 -14.91
CA ALA A 598 6.50 -7.76 -16.34
C ALA A 598 6.02 -8.95 -17.19
N LEU A 599 6.32 -10.18 -16.75
CA LEU A 599 5.84 -11.40 -17.40
C LEU A 599 4.31 -11.51 -17.38
N SER A 600 3.69 -11.25 -16.22
CA SER A 600 2.23 -11.26 -16.09
C SER A 600 1.55 -10.19 -16.96
N GLN A 601 2.20 -9.02 -17.11
CA GLN A 601 1.73 -7.94 -17.98
C GLN A 601 1.82 -8.35 -19.45
N ALA A 602 2.95 -8.92 -19.87
CA ALA A 602 3.15 -9.37 -21.24
C ALA A 602 2.06 -10.36 -21.68
N LYS A 603 1.75 -11.36 -20.85
CA LYS A 603 0.65 -12.31 -21.11
C LYS A 603 -0.70 -11.59 -21.31
N LEU A 604 -1.05 -10.71 -20.38
CA LEU A 604 -2.33 -9.99 -20.41
C LEU A 604 -2.50 -9.08 -21.63
N PHE A 605 -1.45 -8.33 -22.00
CA PHE A 605 -1.49 -7.48 -23.20
C PHE A 605 -1.50 -8.34 -24.48
N ASN A 606 -0.77 -9.46 -24.51
CA ASN A 606 -0.74 -10.34 -25.66
C ASN A 606 -2.12 -10.98 -25.94
N GLU A 607 -2.83 -11.40 -24.90
CA GLU A 607 -4.21 -11.89 -25.00
C GLU A 607 -5.18 -10.84 -25.56
N THR A 608 -4.90 -9.55 -25.33
CA THR A 608 -5.81 -8.45 -25.70
C THR A 608 -5.57 -7.91 -27.10
N VAL A 609 -4.33 -7.55 -27.43
CA VAL A 609 -4.00 -6.85 -28.69
C VAL A 609 -3.11 -7.65 -29.64
N LYS A 610 -2.61 -8.82 -29.21
CA LYS A 610 -1.55 -9.60 -29.88
C LYS A 610 -0.30 -8.76 -30.09
N LEU A 611 0.69 -8.97 -29.23
CA LEU A 611 1.96 -8.24 -29.27
C LEU A 611 2.85 -8.78 -30.38
N THR A 612 3.60 -7.88 -31.02
CA THR A 612 4.58 -8.24 -32.06
C THR A 612 6.02 -7.90 -31.65
N GLY A 613 6.18 -7.05 -30.64
CA GLY A 613 7.49 -6.68 -30.10
C GLY A 613 7.44 -6.30 -28.62
N LEU A 614 8.57 -6.49 -27.94
CA LEU A 614 8.81 -6.05 -26.58
C LEU A 614 9.93 -5.01 -26.52
N VAL A 615 9.80 -4.06 -25.58
CA VAL A 615 10.88 -3.18 -25.15
C VAL A 615 11.06 -3.34 -23.65
N LEU A 616 12.29 -3.61 -23.23
CA LEU A 616 12.62 -3.72 -21.81
C LEU A 616 13.45 -2.51 -21.36
N THR A 617 12.90 -1.68 -20.49
CA THR A 617 13.52 -0.42 -20.05
C THR A 617 14.09 -0.53 -18.64
N LYS A 618 14.89 0.48 -18.25
CA LYS A 618 15.48 0.63 -16.90
C LYS A 618 16.38 -0.54 -16.48
N LEU A 619 17.05 -1.15 -17.46
CA LEU A 619 18.00 -2.24 -17.21
C LEU A 619 19.24 -1.76 -16.43
N ASP A 620 19.56 -0.47 -16.53
CA ASP A 620 20.62 0.22 -15.80
C ASP A 620 20.35 0.37 -14.30
N GLY A 621 19.08 0.53 -13.93
CA GLY A 621 18.68 0.79 -12.55
C GLY A 621 18.57 -0.47 -11.68
N THR A 622 18.58 -1.67 -12.25
CA THR A 622 18.09 -2.88 -11.58
C THR A 622 19.08 -4.05 -11.55
N ALA A 623 19.00 -4.85 -10.49
CA ALA A 623 19.63 -6.18 -10.40
C ALA A 623 18.73 -7.31 -10.91
N LYS A 624 17.47 -6.99 -11.23
CA LYS A 624 16.38 -7.92 -11.61
C LYS A 624 16.26 -8.10 -13.13
N GLY A 625 17.33 -7.87 -13.87
CA GLY A 625 17.33 -7.95 -15.34
C GLY A 625 17.09 -9.35 -15.91
N GLY A 626 17.13 -10.40 -15.07
CA GLY A 626 16.91 -11.79 -15.49
C GLY A 626 15.49 -12.07 -16.01
N VAL A 627 14.52 -11.19 -15.76
CA VAL A 627 13.15 -11.32 -16.28
C VAL A 627 13.07 -11.44 -17.80
N ILE A 628 14.07 -10.92 -18.52
CA ILE A 628 14.15 -11.01 -19.98
C ILE A 628 14.15 -12.45 -20.48
N PHE A 629 14.80 -13.38 -19.76
CA PHE A 629 14.83 -14.80 -20.10
C PHE A 629 13.46 -15.45 -19.89
N ALA A 630 12.75 -15.07 -18.81
CA ALA A 630 11.39 -15.53 -18.54
C ALA A 630 10.42 -15.08 -19.64
N LEU A 631 10.52 -13.80 -20.04
CA LEU A 631 9.72 -13.21 -21.11
C LEU A 631 9.97 -13.93 -22.44
N ALA A 632 11.22 -14.08 -22.85
CA ALA A 632 11.59 -14.75 -24.09
C ALA A 632 11.05 -16.20 -24.13
N LYS A 633 11.31 -16.99 -23.08
CA LYS A 633 10.89 -18.38 -23.02
C LYS A 633 9.37 -18.57 -23.01
N GLN A 634 8.65 -17.79 -22.20
CA GLN A 634 7.22 -18.03 -21.97
C GLN A 634 6.32 -17.35 -23.00
N THR A 635 6.77 -16.25 -23.62
CA THR A 635 5.94 -15.48 -24.56
C THR A 635 6.32 -15.74 -26.01
N GLY A 636 7.60 -16.01 -26.30
CA GLY A 636 8.12 -16.13 -27.67
C GLY A 636 8.01 -14.84 -28.50
N ILE A 637 7.67 -13.71 -27.89
CA ILE A 637 7.52 -12.43 -28.60
C ILE A 637 8.92 -11.83 -28.83
N PRO A 638 9.23 -11.33 -30.04
CA PRO A 638 10.48 -10.65 -30.31
C PRO A 638 10.77 -9.51 -29.33
N ILE A 639 12.01 -9.46 -28.83
CA ILE A 639 12.50 -8.30 -28.08
C ILE A 639 13.17 -7.40 -29.10
N ARG A 640 12.61 -6.20 -29.29
CA ARG A 640 13.09 -5.25 -30.31
C ARG A 640 14.18 -4.37 -29.76
N TYR A 641 13.96 -3.83 -28.56
CA TYR A 641 14.83 -2.83 -27.97
C TYR A 641 15.04 -3.06 -26.47
N ILE A 642 16.18 -2.57 -25.99
CA ILE A 642 16.50 -2.46 -24.57
C ILE A 642 16.83 -1.01 -24.21
N GLY A 643 16.23 -0.52 -23.13
CA GLY A 643 16.49 0.79 -22.57
C GLY A 643 17.47 0.68 -21.41
N ILE A 644 18.65 1.26 -21.60
CA ILE A 644 19.82 1.10 -20.72
C ILE A 644 20.24 2.42 -20.05
N GLY A 645 19.37 3.43 -20.04
CA GLY A 645 19.64 4.72 -19.41
C GLY A 645 18.61 5.79 -19.77
N GLU A 646 18.82 7.01 -19.27
CA GLU A 646 17.91 8.16 -19.48
C GLU A 646 18.24 8.97 -20.74
N GLY A 647 19.50 8.95 -21.18
CA GLY A 647 19.97 9.69 -22.34
C GLY A 647 19.25 9.29 -23.63
N ILE A 648 19.25 10.21 -24.59
CA ILE A 648 18.50 10.07 -25.83
C ILE A 648 18.92 8.84 -26.64
N ASP A 649 20.20 8.49 -26.61
CA ASP A 649 20.78 7.35 -27.35
C ASP A 649 20.83 6.06 -26.51
N ASP A 650 20.22 6.04 -25.31
CA ASP A 650 20.18 4.86 -24.43
C ASP A 650 19.05 3.86 -24.80
N LEU A 651 18.46 3.96 -25.99
CA LEU A 651 17.59 2.93 -26.56
C LEU A 651 18.37 2.18 -27.64
N GLN A 652 18.70 0.92 -27.34
CA GLN A 652 19.52 0.06 -28.20
C GLN A 652 18.70 -1.06 -28.82
N ASP A 653 19.11 -1.50 -30.01
CA ASP A 653 18.57 -2.72 -30.59
C ASP A 653 18.94 -3.90 -29.68
N PHE A 654 17.99 -4.81 -29.47
CA PHE A 654 18.27 -6.00 -28.70
C PHE A 654 19.13 -6.95 -29.52
N ASP A 655 20.31 -7.27 -28.99
CA ASP A 655 21.17 -8.32 -29.49
C ASP A 655 21.43 -9.34 -28.38
N ALA A 656 21.00 -10.58 -28.61
CA ALA A 656 21.08 -11.64 -27.62
C ALA A 656 22.53 -12.03 -27.27
N GLU A 657 23.44 -11.98 -28.25
CA GLU A 657 24.84 -12.37 -28.04
C GLU A 657 25.55 -11.29 -27.20
N ASN A 658 25.45 -10.03 -27.59
CA ASN A 658 26.00 -8.89 -26.85
C ASN A 658 25.40 -8.78 -25.44
N PHE A 659 24.08 -9.01 -25.30
CA PHE A 659 23.42 -8.97 -24.00
C PHE A 659 23.92 -10.07 -23.07
N VAL A 660 23.98 -11.32 -23.54
CA VAL A 660 24.51 -12.43 -22.73
C VAL A 660 25.99 -12.21 -22.45
N ASP A 661 26.79 -11.82 -23.43
CA ASP A 661 28.22 -11.54 -23.25
C ASP A 661 28.48 -10.49 -22.18
N ALA A 662 27.69 -9.41 -22.16
CA ALA A 662 27.79 -8.37 -21.14
C ALA A 662 27.53 -8.88 -19.71
N LEU A 663 26.76 -9.96 -19.54
CA LEU A 663 26.51 -10.59 -18.23
C LEU A 663 27.70 -11.42 -17.71
N PHE A 664 28.60 -11.88 -18.59
CA PHE A 664 29.72 -12.77 -18.22
C PHE A 664 31.08 -12.07 -18.19
N VAL A 665 31.13 -10.76 -18.42
CA VAL A 665 32.38 -9.99 -18.44
C VAL A 665 32.88 -9.77 -17.01
N LYS A 666 34.14 -10.16 -16.74
CA LYS A 666 34.83 -9.88 -15.48
C LYS A 666 35.25 -8.41 -15.42
N ASP A 667 35.11 -7.81 -14.24
CA ASP A 667 35.59 -6.44 -13.95
C ASP A 667 37.12 -6.39 -13.81
#